data_AF-A0A254QHN7-F1
#
_entry.id   AF-A0A254QHN7-F1
#
_cell.length_a   1.000
_cell.length_b   1.000
_cell.length_c   1.000
_cell.angle_alpha   90.00
_cell.angle_beta   90.00
_cell.angle_gamma   90.00
#
_symmetry.space_group_name_H-M   'P 1'
#
loop_
_entity.id
_entity.type
_entity.pdbx_description
1 polymer ?
#
loop_
_entity_poly.entity_id
_entity_poly.type
_entity_poly.pdbx_seq_one_letter_code
_entity_poly.pdbx_strand_id
1 'polypeptide(L)'
;MKIRRYFTQSGQNPYNGITFEPRKSEIRNPDGSTVFLMEDVMVPSGWSQVATDILAQKYFRKAGLTPGKVGGVEYAGENAAVVTPTKDCETDSRQVFHRLAGCWRHWGETFNYFDSPEDAQTFYDEMVNMLARQVAAPNSPQWFNTGMHFAYGITGSAQGHYYVDPRNGELKKSANAYERPQPHACFILSVKDDLVNEGGIMDLWTREARIFKYGSGVGTNFSKIRGENEKLSGGGKSSGLMSFLRVGDRSAGAIKSGGTTRRAAKMVCLDINHPDIEEFVNWKVKEEQKVASLVTGSKLNQRHINNVMKAAYVDGTVNANPRTNKALWTAIAEAKLDEIPTNYIQRAIQFAEQGYTSIEFPTFDTGYESEAYITVSGQNSNNSVRVSNDFFKAVETDADWNLTARTNGKAVKSVKAKGLWDDICQAAWNSADPGLQYDTTINEWHTCPAHGRINASNPCSEYMFLDDTACNLASINLATLYNRETGKFDVEGYMHAIQLWTVVLEISVLMAQFPSKEVAQLSYDFRTLGLGYANLGALLMQMGIPYDSPEGFAIAGALTAVLGGESYATSAEMAKQHGPFPSYQPNRENMLRVIRNHRRAAYNAAKSEYEGLSILPLGIDQLLCPGDLLHAAHKSWDRALELGEKFGFRNAQ
;
A
#
# COMPACT_ATOMS: atom_id res chain seq x y z
N MET A 1 -27.34 -3.09 -12.71
CA MET A 1 -26.74 -1.96 -13.45
C MET A 1 -26.79 -2.18 -14.95
N LYS A 2 -27.26 -1.18 -15.70
CA LYS A 2 -27.14 -1.12 -17.16
C LYS A 2 -25.73 -0.70 -17.55
N ILE A 3 -25.10 -1.42 -18.48
CA ILE A 3 -23.73 -1.17 -18.91
C ILE A 3 -23.72 -0.76 -20.39
N ARG A 4 -23.16 0.42 -20.68
CA ARG A 4 -22.96 0.87 -22.07
C ARG A 4 -21.64 0.34 -22.63
N ARG A 5 -21.57 0.14 -23.95
CA ARG A 5 -20.30 -0.12 -24.65
C ARG A 5 -19.61 1.20 -24.98
N TYR A 6 -18.29 1.24 -24.82
CA TYR A 6 -17.46 2.40 -25.18
C TYR A 6 -16.16 1.97 -25.86
N PHE A 7 -15.38 1.09 -25.22
CA PHE A 7 -14.11 0.61 -25.79
C PHE A 7 -14.28 -0.62 -26.69
N THR A 8 -15.46 -1.25 -26.68
CA THR A 8 -15.79 -2.44 -27.45
C THR A 8 -17.01 -2.26 -28.36
N GLN A 9 -17.19 -3.17 -29.31
CA GLN A 9 -18.35 -3.22 -30.20
C GLN A 9 -19.12 -4.53 -30.00
N SER A 10 -20.45 -4.45 -30.01
CA SER A 10 -21.30 -5.64 -29.84
C SER A 10 -21.07 -6.65 -30.96
N GLY A 11 -21.07 -7.94 -30.61
CA GLY A 11 -20.87 -9.04 -31.56
C GLY A 11 -19.45 -9.19 -32.10
N GLN A 12 -18.48 -8.41 -31.62
CA GLN A 12 -17.07 -8.52 -32.01
C GLN A 12 -16.22 -9.07 -30.89
N ASN A 13 -15.05 -9.62 -31.25
CA ASN A 13 -14.05 -10.01 -30.27
C ASN A 13 -13.60 -8.78 -29.47
N PRO A 14 -13.58 -8.81 -28.13
CA PRO A 14 -13.22 -7.65 -27.31
C PRO A 14 -11.76 -7.21 -27.48
N TYR A 15 -10.90 -8.06 -28.05
CA TYR A 15 -9.52 -7.74 -28.42
C TYR A 15 -9.37 -7.21 -29.86
N ASN A 16 -10.47 -6.89 -30.55
CA ASN A 16 -10.40 -6.36 -31.91
C ASN A 16 -9.47 -5.11 -31.97
N GLY A 17 -8.57 -5.11 -32.95
CA GLY A 17 -7.52 -4.08 -33.08
C GLY A 17 -6.36 -4.19 -32.08
N ILE A 18 -6.22 -5.31 -31.36
CA ILE A 18 -5.07 -5.58 -30.47
C ILE A 18 -4.30 -6.79 -30.98
N THR A 19 -3.05 -6.57 -31.40
CA THR A 19 -2.13 -7.64 -31.78
C THR A 19 -1.42 -8.17 -30.54
N PHE A 20 -1.36 -9.50 -30.39
CA PHE A 20 -0.57 -10.16 -29.33
C PHE A 20 0.67 -10.79 -29.93
N GLU A 21 1.81 -10.64 -29.25
CA GLU A 21 3.11 -11.15 -29.70
C GLU A 21 3.87 -11.84 -28.55
N PRO A 22 4.71 -12.84 -28.88
CA PRO A 22 5.54 -13.50 -27.89
C PRO A 22 6.72 -12.61 -27.50
N ARG A 23 7.03 -12.58 -26.21
CA ARG A 23 8.20 -11.89 -25.66
C ARG A 23 8.94 -12.76 -24.65
N LYS A 24 10.20 -12.44 -24.43
CA LYS A 24 11.06 -13.09 -23.44
C LYS A 24 11.12 -12.24 -22.17
N SER A 25 10.92 -12.83 -20.99
CA SER A 25 11.18 -12.20 -19.70
C SER A 25 12.35 -12.90 -19.01
N GLU A 26 13.36 -12.15 -18.60
CA GLU A 26 14.59 -12.69 -17.99
C GLU A 26 15.08 -11.82 -16.83
N ILE A 27 15.49 -12.46 -15.73
CA ILE A 27 16.22 -11.82 -14.62
C ILE A 27 17.60 -12.49 -14.53
N ARG A 28 18.66 -11.67 -14.46
CA ARG A 28 20.02 -12.13 -14.20
C ARG A 28 20.58 -11.52 -12.92
N ASN A 29 21.41 -12.28 -12.23
CA ASN A 29 22.28 -11.79 -11.17
C ASN A 29 23.39 -10.90 -11.75
N PRO A 30 24.06 -10.08 -10.92
CA PRO A 30 25.23 -9.29 -11.35
C PRO A 30 26.37 -10.14 -11.92
N ASP A 31 26.48 -11.40 -11.50
CA ASP A 31 27.46 -12.38 -12.01
C ASP A 31 27.07 -12.98 -13.38
N GLY A 32 25.91 -12.58 -13.93
CA GLY A 32 25.40 -13.04 -15.23
C GLY A 32 24.55 -14.33 -15.17
N SER A 33 24.42 -14.99 -14.02
CA SER A 33 23.59 -16.18 -13.85
C SER A 33 22.09 -15.84 -13.92
N THR A 34 21.29 -16.74 -14.51
CA THR A 34 19.85 -16.52 -14.68
C THR A 34 19.09 -16.88 -13.40
N VAL A 35 18.33 -15.92 -12.88
CA VAL A 35 17.42 -16.08 -11.72
C VAL A 35 16.03 -16.53 -12.17
N PHE A 36 15.57 -15.99 -13.30
CA PHE A 36 14.26 -16.30 -13.87
C PHE A 36 14.33 -16.19 -15.39
N LEU A 37 13.71 -17.14 -16.09
CA LEU A 37 13.54 -17.09 -17.54
C LEU A 37 12.15 -17.64 -17.88
N MET A 38 11.43 -16.89 -18.70
CA MET A 38 10.20 -17.35 -19.34
C MET A 38 10.19 -16.89 -20.79
N GLU A 39 10.13 -17.87 -21.69
CA GLU A 39 10.01 -17.68 -23.13
C GLU A 39 8.53 -17.70 -23.54
N ASP A 40 8.24 -17.09 -24.69
CA ASP A 40 6.90 -17.05 -25.31
C ASP A 40 5.80 -16.46 -24.41
N VAL A 41 6.14 -15.40 -23.67
CA VAL A 41 5.16 -14.61 -22.90
C VAL A 41 4.29 -13.81 -23.87
N MET A 42 3.04 -14.21 -24.04
CA MET A 42 2.11 -13.55 -24.98
C MET A 42 1.47 -12.30 -24.36
N VAL A 43 1.77 -11.13 -24.92
CA VAL A 43 1.27 -9.81 -24.47
C VAL A 43 0.80 -8.95 -25.64
N PRO A 44 -0.05 -7.93 -25.42
CA PRO A 44 -0.34 -6.93 -26.43
C PRO A 44 0.94 -6.24 -26.92
N SER A 45 1.09 -6.05 -28.23
CA SER A 45 2.29 -5.48 -28.85
C SER A 45 2.61 -4.05 -28.40
N GLY A 46 1.59 -3.31 -27.95
CA GLY A 46 1.76 -1.96 -27.39
C GLY A 46 2.37 -1.91 -25.98
N TRP A 47 2.50 -3.04 -25.28
CA TRP A 47 3.09 -3.06 -23.94
C TRP A 47 4.59 -2.78 -23.98
N SER A 48 5.16 -2.25 -22.90
CA SER A 48 6.62 -2.16 -22.74
C SER A 48 7.23 -3.49 -22.28
N GLN A 49 8.54 -3.68 -22.51
CA GLN A 49 9.26 -4.84 -21.97
C GLN A 49 9.13 -4.93 -20.44
N VAL A 50 9.20 -3.78 -19.73
CA VAL A 50 9.03 -3.73 -18.28
C VAL A 50 7.64 -4.23 -17.84
N ALA A 51 6.58 -3.90 -18.58
CA ALA A 51 5.23 -4.40 -18.29
C ALA A 51 5.15 -5.91 -18.51
N THR A 52 5.76 -6.42 -19.58
CA THR A 52 5.90 -7.86 -19.84
C THR A 52 6.63 -8.58 -18.71
N ASP A 53 7.77 -8.04 -18.29
CA ASP A 53 8.59 -8.59 -17.21
C ASP A 53 7.81 -8.63 -15.88
N ILE A 54 7.12 -7.54 -15.53
CA ILE A 54 6.32 -7.48 -14.30
C ILE A 54 5.18 -8.51 -14.33
N LEU A 55 4.43 -8.60 -15.43
CA LEU A 55 3.37 -9.59 -15.60
C LEU A 55 3.92 -11.00 -15.46
N ALA A 56 4.95 -11.32 -16.26
CA ALA A 56 5.56 -12.64 -16.28
C ALA A 56 6.13 -13.01 -14.92
N GLN A 57 6.88 -12.13 -14.26
CA GLN A 57 7.61 -12.42 -13.03
C GLN A 57 6.70 -12.46 -11.80
N LYS A 58 5.73 -11.54 -11.70
CA LYS A 58 4.96 -11.31 -10.46
C LYS A 58 3.52 -11.81 -10.55
N TYR A 59 2.85 -11.63 -11.68
CA TYR A 59 1.39 -11.81 -11.75
C TYR A 59 0.96 -13.14 -12.37
N PHE A 60 1.79 -13.73 -13.23
CA PHE A 60 1.54 -15.08 -13.71
C PHE A 60 1.61 -16.10 -12.59
N ARG A 61 0.59 -16.96 -12.53
CA ARG A 61 0.60 -18.17 -11.74
C ARG A 61 1.74 -19.06 -12.22
N LYS A 62 2.63 -19.42 -11.30
CA LYS A 62 3.90 -20.09 -11.61
C LYS A 62 3.85 -21.61 -11.67
N ALA A 63 2.83 -22.22 -11.07
CA ALA A 63 2.71 -23.67 -10.98
C ALA A 63 1.29 -24.08 -10.58
N GLY A 64 0.94 -25.35 -10.81
CA GLY A 64 -0.29 -25.97 -10.34
C GLY A 64 -1.50 -25.75 -11.24
N LEU A 65 -1.30 -25.30 -12.48
CA LEU A 65 -2.34 -25.35 -13.51
C LEU A 65 -2.39 -26.75 -14.14
N THR A 66 -3.57 -27.13 -14.63
CA THR A 66 -3.71 -28.33 -15.46
C THR A 66 -3.76 -27.93 -16.94
N PRO A 67 -2.78 -28.33 -17.77
CA PRO A 67 -2.81 -28.05 -19.20
C PRO A 67 -4.13 -28.48 -19.85
N GLY A 68 -4.65 -27.66 -20.76
CA GLY A 68 -5.90 -27.93 -21.46
C GLY A 68 -7.18 -27.69 -20.63
N LYS A 69 -7.08 -27.19 -19.38
CA LYS A 69 -8.25 -26.87 -18.56
C LYS A 69 -8.31 -25.39 -18.19
N VAL A 70 -9.45 -24.78 -18.46
CA VAL A 70 -9.84 -23.45 -17.99
C VAL A 70 -11.35 -23.46 -17.73
N GLY A 71 -11.77 -22.94 -16.58
CA GLY A 71 -13.17 -22.77 -16.20
C GLY A 71 -13.70 -21.39 -16.57
N GLY A 72 -15.01 -21.21 -16.50
CA GLY A 72 -15.64 -19.91 -16.71
C GLY A 72 -15.71 -19.44 -18.16
N VAL A 73 -15.48 -20.33 -19.13
CA VAL A 73 -15.51 -20.03 -20.57
C VAL A 73 -16.88 -19.50 -21.00
N GLU A 74 -17.95 -19.96 -20.34
CA GLU A 74 -19.32 -19.48 -20.54
C GLU A 74 -19.50 -17.99 -20.22
N TYR A 75 -18.63 -17.40 -19.39
CA TYR A 75 -18.62 -15.98 -19.05
C TYR A 75 -17.86 -15.11 -20.06
N ALA A 76 -17.17 -15.72 -21.03
CA ALA A 76 -16.43 -14.96 -22.02
C ALA A 76 -17.28 -14.56 -23.24
N GLY A 77 -18.37 -15.29 -23.50
CA GLY A 77 -19.18 -15.13 -24.70
C GLY A 77 -18.54 -15.76 -25.95
N GLU A 78 -19.34 -15.99 -26.98
CA GLU A 78 -18.95 -16.78 -28.17
C GLU A 78 -17.79 -16.16 -28.96
N ASN A 79 -17.67 -14.83 -28.95
CA ASN A 79 -16.68 -14.09 -29.75
C ASN A 79 -15.38 -13.78 -29.00
N ALA A 80 -15.27 -14.12 -27.70
CA ALA A 80 -14.07 -13.86 -26.92
C ALA A 80 -13.09 -15.04 -26.97
N ALA A 81 -11.83 -14.76 -27.35
CA ALA A 81 -10.79 -15.77 -27.37
C ALA A 81 -10.25 -16.03 -25.95
N VAL A 82 -10.89 -16.95 -25.21
CA VAL A 82 -10.31 -17.51 -23.98
C VAL A 82 -9.13 -18.40 -24.36
N VAL A 83 -7.97 -18.13 -23.77
CA VAL A 83 -6.76 -18.93 -23.99
C VAL A 83 -6.62 -19.94 -22.87
N THR A 84 -6.58 -21.21 -23.23
CA THR A 84 -6.37 -22.31 -22.28
C THR A 84 -4.88 -22.47 -21.97
N PRO A 85 -4.48 -22.67 -20.69
CA PRO A 85 -3.09 -22.97 -20.34
C PRO A 85 -2.57 -24.22 -21.07
N THR A 86 -1.36 -24.13 -21.63
CA THR A 86 -0.65 -25.27 -22.26
C THR A 86 0.41 -25.88 -21.35
N LYS A 87 0.75 -25.19 -20.25
CA LYS A 87 1.72 -25.58 -19.23
C LYS A 87 1.06 -25.57 -17.85
N ASP A 88 1.81 -25.95 -16.82
CA ASP A 88 1.39 -25.88 -15.42
C ASP A 88 1.43 -24.45 -14.83
N CYS A 89 1.66 -23.44 -15.67
CA CYS A 89 1.76 -22.02 -15.34
C CYS A 89 1.02 -21.15 -16.38
N GLU A 90 0.75 -19.89 -16.03
CA GLU A 90 0.27 -18.89 -16.97
C GLU A 90 1.43 -18.44 -17.89
N THR A 91 1.14 -18.29 -19.18
CA THR A 91 2.10 -17.83 -20.21
C THR A 91 1.51 -16.77 -21.14
N ASP A 92 0.21 -16.49 -21.02
CA ASP A 92 -0.50 -15.56 -21.89
C ASP A 92 -1.28 -14.56 -21.05
N SER A 93 -1.09 -13.27 -21.32
CA SER A 93 -1.81 -12.18 -20.64
C SER A 93 -3.35 -12.35 -20.69
N ARG A 94 -3.89 -12.95 -21.75
CA ARG A 94 -5.33 -13.21 -21.90
C ARG A 94 -5.86 -14.22 -20.87
N GLN A 95 -5.02 -15.14 -20.38
CA GLN A 95 -5.38 -16.04 -19.27
C GLN A 95 -5.66 -15.24 -17.99
N VAL A 96 -4.80 -14.26 -17.71
CA VAL A 96 -4.95 -13.36 -16.56
C VAL A 96 -6.17 -12.47 -16.73
N PHE A 97 -6.37 -11.88 -17.90
CA PHE A 97 -7.54 -11.03 -18.17
C PHE A 97 -8.85 -11.81 -17.96
N HIS A 98 -8.90 -13.05 -18.47
CA HIS A 98 -10.06 -13.90 -18.31
C HIS A 98 -10.36 -14.24 -16.85
N ARG A 99 -9.37 -14.69 -16.06
CA ARG A 99 -9.63 -15.04 -14.66
C ARG A 99 -10.05 -13.83 -13.83
N LEU A 100 -9.59 -12.63 -14.17
CA LEU A 100 -9.98 -11.40 -13.48
C LEU A 100 -11.40 -10.99 -13.89
N ALA A 101 -11.60 -10.66 -15.17
CA ALA A 101 -12.87 -10.15 -15.69
C ALA A 101 -14.01 -11.16 -15.56
N GLY A 102 -13.73 -12.44 -15.83
CA GLY A 102 -14.70 -13.52 -15.69
C GLY A 102 -15.12 -13.75 -14.25
N CYS A 103 -14.18 -13.70 -13.30
CA CYS A 103 -14.50 -13.82 -11.87
C CYS A 103 -15.36 -12.63 -11.39
N TRP A 104 -14.99 -11.40 -11.75
CA TRP A 104 -15.81 -10.23 -11.41
C TRP A 104 -17.22 -10.34 -12.03
N ARG A 105 -17.33 -10.74 -13.30
CA ARG A 105 -18.62 -10.96 -13.94
C ARG A 105 -19.43 -12.04 -13.20
N HIS A 106 -18.84 -13.18 -12.89
CA HIS A 106 -19.49 -14.29 -12.19
C HIS A 106 -20.09 -13.85 -10.85
N TRP A 107 -19.32 -13.14 -10.03
CA TRP A 107 -19.82 -12.61 -8.76
C TRP A 107 -20.86 -11.51 -8.97
N GLY A 108 -20.69 -10.64 -9.95
CA GLY A 108 -21.68 -9.62 -10.30
C GLY A 108 -23.03 -10.22 -10.72
N GLU A 109 -23.03 -11.23 -11.59
CA GLU A 109 -24.25 -11.94 -12.01
C GLU A 109 -24.90 -12.69 -10.85
N THR A 110 -24.10 -13.41 -10.05
CA THR A 110 -24.60 -14.18 -8.89
C THR A 110 -25.35 -13.30 -7.88
N PHE A 111 -24.94 -12.03 -7.75
CA PHE A 111 -25.53 -11.08 -6.80
C PHE A 111 -26.33 -9.95 -7.47
N ASN A 112 -26.75 -10.15 -8.73
CA ASN A 112 -27.65 -9.27 -9.49
C ASN A 112 -27.15 -7.82 -9.71
N TYR A 113 -25.85 -7.62 -9.93
CA TYR A 113 -25.27 -6.30 -10.22
C TYR A 113 -25.50 -5.84 -11.67
N PHE A 114 -25.99 -6.70 -12.55
CA PHE A 114 -26.26 -6.40 -13.96
C PHE A 114 -27.77 -6.45 -14.24
N ASP A 115 -28.29 -5.51 -15.03
CA ASP A 115 -29.73 -5.46 -15.35
C ASP A 115 -30.14 -6.59 -16.31
N SER A 116 -29.21 -7.10 -17.11
CA SER A 116 -29.42 -8.19 -18.06
C SER A 116 -28.14 -9.00 -18.33
N PRO A 117 -28.25 -10.20 -18.92
CA PRO A 117 -27.08 -10.96 -19.38
C PRO A 117 -26.22 -10.22 -20.42
N GLU A 118 -26.82 -9.36 -21.25
CA GLU A 118 -26.07 -8.54 -22.22
C GLU A 118 -25.24 -7.46 -21.51
N ASP A 119 -25.74 -6.90 -20.41
CA ASP A 119 -24.96 -5.96 -19.58
C ASP A 119 -23.76 -6.66 -18.93
N ALA A 120 -23.94 -7.90 -18.46
CA ALA A 120 -22.87 -8.71 -17.90
C ALA A 120 -21.81 -9.10 -18.96
N GLN A 121 -22.25 -9.45 -20.17
CA GLN A 121 -21.34 -9.70 -21.29
C GLN A 121 -20.58 -8.43 -21.71
N THR A 122 -21.29 -7.31 -21.80
CA THR A 122 -20.68 -6.00 -22.09
C THR A 122 -19.63 -5.64 -21.05
N PHE A 123 -19.92 -5.85 -19.76
CA PHE A 123 -18.96 -5.66 -18.69
C PHE A 123 -17.69 -6.50 -18.90
N TYR A 124 -17.82 -7.80 -19.18
CA TYR A 124 -16.68 -8.66 -19.46
C TYR A 124 -15.83 -8.13 -20.62
N ASP A 125 -16.47 -7.80 -21.75
CA ASP A 125 -15.80 -7.32 -22.95
C ASP A 125 -15.02 -6.02 -22.70
N GLU A 126 -15.65 -5.04 -22.04
CA GLU A 126 -15.02 -3.77 -21.69
C GLU A 126 -13.84 -3.98 -20.72
N MET A 127 -13.99 -4.87 -19.73
CA MET A 127 -12.95 -5.14 -18.74
C MET A 127 -11.70 -5.78 -19.36
N VAL A 128 -11.85 -6.82 -20.18
CA VAL A 128 -10.69 -7.46 -20.82
C VAL A 128 -10.00 -6.53 -21.83
N ASN A 129 -10.78 -5.68 -22.52
CA ASN A 129 -10.24 -4.67 -23.42
C ASN A 129 -9.45 -3.59 -22.66
N MET A 130 -10.00 -3.03 -21.58
CA MET A 130 -9.32 -2.04 -20.74
C MET A 130 -8.04 -2.59 -20.12
N LEU A 131 -8.03 -3.84 -19.67
CA LEU A 131 -6.82 -4.51 -19.18
C LEU A 131 -5.76 -4.67 -20.28
N ALA A 132 -6.17 -5.12 -21.48
CA ALA A 132 -5.25 -5.28 -22.61
C ALA A 132 -4.66 -3.95 -23.09
N ARG A 133 -5.47 -2.88 -23.12
CA ARG A 133 -5.05 -1.53 -23.51
C ARG A 133 -4.38 -0.73 -22.37
N GLN A 134 -4.29 -1.30 -21.17
CA GLN A 134 -3.77 -0.65 -19.96
C GLN A 134 -4.48 0.67 -19.62
N VAL A 135 -5.78 0.76 -19.92
CA VAL A 135 -6.64 1.91 -19.56
C VAL A 135 -6.78 2.02 -18.06
N ALA A 136 -6.82 0.89 -17.36
CA ALA A 136 -6.88 0.84 -15.91
C ALA A 136 -6.35 -0.51 -15.39
N ALA A 137 -5.93 -0.52 -14.13
CA ALA A 137 -5.40 -1.70 -13.48
C ALA A 137 -5.84 -1.78 -12.00
N PRO A 138 -6.13 -2.98 -11.48
CA PRO A 138 -6.39 -3.17 -10.07
C PRO A 138 -5.08 -3.25 -9.26
N ASN A 139 -5.21 -3.19 -7.93
CA ASN A 139 -4.09 -3.41 -7.01
C ASN A 139 -3.47 -4.82 -7.14
N SER A 140 -2.20 -4.99 -6.75
CA SER A 140 -1.47 -6.25 -6.90
C SER A 140 -2.16 -7.50 -6.31
N PRO A 141 -2.77 -7.48 -5.11
CA PRO A 141 -3.55 -8.63 -4.61
C PRO A 141 -4.67 -9.14 -5.53
N GLN A 142 -5.29 -8.28 -6.35
CA GLN A 142 -6.25 -8.73 -7.36
C GLN A 142 -5.56 -9.58 -8.42
N TRP A 143 -4.43 -9.11 -8.93
CA TRP A 143 -3.61 -9.88 -9.86
C TRP A 143 -3.15 -11.20 -9.26
N PHE A 144 -2.80 -11.27 -7.98
CA PHE A 144 -2.33 -12.54 -7.38
C PHE A 144 -3.45 -13.54 -7.11
N ASN A 145 -4.60 -13.08 -6.60
CA ASN A 145 -5.55 -13.96 -5.91
C ASN A 145 -6.87 -14.13 -6.68
N THR A 146 -7.28 -13.14 -7.47
CA THR A 146 -8.62 -13.12 -8.07
C THR A 146 -8.71 -14.13 -9.22
N GLY A 147 -9.76 -14.94 -9.16
CA GLY A 147 -10.08 -15.90 -10.22
C GLY A 147 -9.32 -17.22 -10.19
N MET A 148 -8.48 -17.46 -9.17
CA MET A 148 -7.72 -18.72 -9.07
C MET A 148 -8.65 -19.95 -8.96
N HIS A 149 -9.72 -19.85 -8.17
CA HIS A 149 -10.74 -20.89 -8.12
C HIS A 149 -11.63 -20.89 -9.37
N PHE A 150 -12.10 -19.71 -9.79
CA PHE A 150 -12.99 -19.54 -10.94
C PHE A 150 -12.43 -20.14 -12.24
N ALA A 151 -11.19 -19.77 -12.61
CA ALA A 151 -10.58 -20.19 -13.86
C ALA A 151 -9.86 -21.55 -13.77
N TYR A 152 -9.35 -21.93 -12.58
CA TYR A 152 -8.44 -23.08 -12.46
C TYR A 152 -8.84 -24.11 -11.39
N GLY A 153 -9.93 -23.90 -10.64
CA GLY A 153 -10.38 -24.81 -9.59
C GLY A 153 -9.44 -24.90 -8.38
N ILE A 154 -8.54 -23.92 -8.19
CA ILE A 154 -7.58 -23.91 -7.08
C ILE A 154 -8.29 -23.50 -5.78
N THR A 155 -8.16 -24.31 -4.72
CA THR A 155 -8.78 -24.07 -3.40
C THR A 155 -7.77 -23.76 -2.29
N GLY A 156 -6.72 -24.57 -2.12
CA GLY A 156 -5.71 -24.42 -1.07
C GLY A 156 -6.23 -24.72 0.36
N SER A 157 -5.37 -24.67 1.38
CA SER A 157 -5.76 -24.92 2.78
C SER A 157 -6.30 -23.66 3.47
N ALA A 158 -7.32 -23.81 4.32
CA ALA A 158 -7.87 -22.70 5.10
C ALA A 158 -6.81 -22.05 6.01
N GLN A 159 -6.80 -20.71 6.07
CA GLN A 159 -5.81 -19.92 6.82
C GLN A 159 -6.40 -19.15 8.02
N GLY A 160 -7.67 -19.41 8.34
CA GLY A 160 -8.37 -18.72 9.44
C GLY A 160 -9.05 -17.42 9.03
N HIS A 161 -9.34 -17.25 7.75
CA HIS A 161 -10.08 -16.11 7.20
C HIS A 161 -11.60 -16.25 7.35
N TYR A 162 -12.29 -15.12 7.27
CA TYR A 162 -13.74 -14.97 7.41
C TYR A 162 -14.33 -14.12 6.27
N TYR A 163 -15.63 -14.23 6.06
CA TYR A 163 -16.39 -13.40 5.13
C TYR A 163 -17.82 -13.24 5.62
N VAL A 164 -18.54 -12.22 5.14
CA VAL A 164 -19.99 -12.12 5.32
C VAL A 164 -20.68 -12.65 4.07
N ASP A 165 -21.62 -13.58 4.24
CA ASP A 165 -22.41 -14.11 3.13
C ASP A 165 -23.43 -13.06 2.67
N PRO A 166 -23.32 -12.48 1.46
CA PRO A 166 -24.16 -11.36 1.07
C PRO A 166 -25.64 -11.71 0.92
N ARG A 167 -26.01 -13.00 0.91
CA ARG A 167 -27.41 -13.45 0.80
C ARG A 167 -28.19 -13.28 2.11
N ASN A 168 -27.52 -13.46 3.24
CA ASN A 168 -28.17 -13.46 4.56
C ASN A 168 -27.48 -12.55 5.59
N GLY A 169 -26.33 -11.95 5.25
CA GLY A 169 -25.58 -11.07 6.14
C GLY A 169 -24.84 -11.79 7.26
N GLU A 170 -24.72 -13.12 7.23
CA GLU A 170 -24.06 -13.87 8.29
C GLU A 170 -22.55 -13.97 8.09
N LEU A 171 -21.81 -13.73 9.16
CA LEU A 171 -20.37 -13.96 9.23
C LEU A 171 -20.05 -15.47 9.22
N LYS A 172 -19.21 -15.89 8.27
CA LYS A 172 -18.80 -17.27 8.06
C LYS A 172 -17.28 -17.40 7.99
N LYS A 173 -16.79 -18.58 8.37
CA LYS A 173 -15.38 -18.94 8.20
C LYS A 173 -15.15 -19.48 6.80
N SER A 174 -14.07 -19.07 6.15
CA SER A 174 -13.72 -19.57 4.83
C SER A 174 -13.32 -21.03 4.85
N ALA A 175 -13.82 -21.80 3.88
CA ALA A 175 -13.50 -23.23 3.75
C ALA A 175 -12.08 -23.47 3.21
N ASN A 176 -11.58 -22.56 2.37
CA ASN A 176 -10.27 -22.68 1.72
C ASN A 176 -9.67 -21.29 1.39
N ALA A 177 -8.51 -21.27 0.72
CA ALA A 177 -7.71 -20.06 0.47
C ALA A 177 -8.10 -19.26 -0.78
N TYR A 178 -8.80 -19.84 -1.75
CA TYR A 178 -8.92 -19.24 -3.10
C TYR A 178 -10.34 -19.23 -3.68
N GLU A 179 -11.29 -19.99 -3.14
CA GLU A 179 -12.70 -19.91 -3.56
C GLU A 179 -13.28 -18.52 -3.33
N ARG A 180 -12.88 -17.91 -2.21
CA ARG A 180 -12.99 -16.47 -1.97
C ARG A 180 -11.59 -15.87 -1.99
N PRO A 181 -11.23 -14.93 -2.87
CA PRO A 181 -9.89 -14.34 -2.87
C PRO A 181 -9.67 -13.37 -1.69
N GLN A 182 -8.42 -13.00 -1.41
CA GLN A 182 -8.08 -11.78 -0.67
C GLN A 182 -7.64 -10.69 -1.67
N PRO A 183 -8.58 -9.91 -2.25
CA PRO A 183 -8.27 -8.94 -3.29
C PRO A 183 -7.88 -7.55 -2.75
N HIS A 184 -8.05 -7.29 -1.45
CA HIS A 184 -7.83 -5.98 -0.85
C HIS A 184 -6.34 -5.72 -0.62
N ALA A 185 -5.86 -4.51 -0.90
CA ALA A 185 -4.45 -4.16 -0.71
C ALA A 185 -4.19 -3.48 0.64
N CYS A 186 -5.17 -2.75 1.15
CA CYS A 186 -5.00 -1.85 2.27
C CYS A 186 -5.87 -2.32 3.44
N PHE A 187 -5.27 -2.46 4.60
CA PHE A 187 -5.94 -2.83 5.84
C PHE A 187 -5.58 -1.83 6.93
N ILE A 188 -6.55 -1.55 7.79
CA ILE A 188 -6.33 -0.86 9.06
C ILE A 188 -6.72 -1.84 10.16
N LEU A 189 -5.87 -2.05 11.17
CA LEU A 189 -6.19 -2.89 12.32
C LEU A 189 -6.18 -2.07 13.60
N SER A 190 -7.06 -2.44 14.54
CA SER A 190 -6.96 -1.95 15.90
C SER A 190 -6.02 -2.82 16.74
N VAL A 191 -5.50 -2.23 17.81
CA VAL A 191 -4.76 -2.93 18.86
C VAL A 191 -5.23 -2.46 20.23
N LYS A 192 -5.45 -3.41 21.14
CA LYS A 192 -5.75 -3.17 22.56
C LYS A 192 -4.46 -3.28 23.37
N ASP A 193 -4.41 -2.56 24.48
CA ASP A 193 -3.33 -2.66 25.47
C ASP A 193 -3.45 -3.93 26.31
N ASP A 194 -3.35 -5.07 25.62
CA ASP A 194 -3.41 -6.43 26.12
C ASP A 194 -2.34 -7.27 25.40
N LEU A 195 -1.66 -8.17 26.11
CA LEU A 195 -0.56 -8.92 25.53
C LEU A 195 -1.01 -10.05 24.60
N VAL A 196 -1.98 -10.89 25.02
CA VAL A 196 -2.22 -12.21 24.39
C VAL A 196 -3.68 -12.49 23.99
N ASN A 197 -4.64 -11.72 24.47
CA ASN A 197 -6.05 -11.93 24.16
C ASN A 197 -6.41 -11.44 22.75
N GLU A 198 -7.60 -11.81 22.27
CA GLU A 198 -8.13 -11.38 20.96
C GLU A 198 -8.16 -9.84 20.86
N GLY A 199 -7.53 -9.30 19.80
CA GLY A 199 -7.32 -7.87 19.62
C GLY A 199 -6.12 -7.28 20.39
N GLY A 200 -5.37 -8.08 21.15
CA GLY A 200 -4.12 -7.68 21.81
C GLY A 200 -2.91 -7.66 20.88
N ILE A 201 -1.72 -7.43 21.46
CA ILE A 201 -0.45 -7.23 20.73
C ILE A 201 -0.02 -8.50 19.97
N MET A 202 -0.02 -9.67 20.61
CA MET A 202 0.42 -10.91 19.94
C MET A 202 -0.60 -11.40 18.89
N ASP A 203 -1.89 -11.15 19.12
CA ASP A 203 -2.94 -11.44 18.14
C ASP A 203 -2.82 -10.51 16.92
N LEU A 204 -2.48 -9.23 17.10
CA LEU A 204 -2.19 -8.31 16.00
C LEU A 204 -1.12 -8.89 15.05
N TRP A 205 0.01 -9.38 15.56
CA TRP A 205 1.06 -9.97 14.72
C TRP A 205 0.56 -11.18 13.92
N THR A 206 -0.33 -11.99 14.50
CA THR A 206 -0.97 -13.12 13.81
C THR A 206 -1.88 -12.64 12.68
N ARG A 207 -2.71 -11.61 12.94
CA ARG A 207 -3.59 -11.00 11.93
C ARG A 207 -2.78 -10.36 10.79
N GLU A 208 -1.70 -9.64 11.11
CA GLU A 208 -0.79 -9.05 10.12
C GLU A 208 -0.12 -10.12 9.25
N ALA A 209 0.33 -11.23 9.85
CA ALA A 209 0.93 -12.32 9.10
C ALA A 209 -0.04 -12.93 8.06
N ARG A 210 -1.33 -13.06 8.42
CA ARG A 210 -2.37 -13.50 7.46
C ARG A 210 -2.55 -12.50 6.31
N ILE A 211 -2.50 -11.20 6.60
CA ILE A 211 -2.62 -10.13 5.58
C ILE A 211 -1.43 -10.19 4.62
N PHE A 212 -0.20 -10.21 5.15
CA PHE A 212 1.03 -10.20 4.36
C PHE A 212 1.14 -11.42 3.46
N LYS A 213 0.76 -12.61 3.94
CA LYS A 213 0.80 -13.86 3.16
C LYS A 213 0.15 -13.74 1.78
N TYR A 214 -0.89 -12.90 1.64
CA TYR A 214 -1.66 -12.74 0.39
C TYR A 214 -1.36 -11.44 -0.38
N GLY A 215 -0.30 -10.71 -0.03
CA GLY A 215 0.20 -9.59 -0.85
C GLY A 215 -0.26 -8.22 -0.40
N SER A 216 -0.94 -8.13 0.75
CA SER A 216 -1.57 -6.90 1.25
C SER A 216 -0.71 -6.21 2.31
N GLY A 217 -1.02 -4.95 2.59
CA GLY A 217 -0.35 -4.13 3.59
C GLY A 217 -1.31 -3.67 4.69
N VAL A 218 -0.76 -3.35 5.86
CA VAL A 218 -1.54 -3.04 7.06
C VAL A 218 -1.00 -1.82 7.79
N GLY A 219 -1.87 -0.99 8.36
CA GLY A 219 -1.46 0.00 9.33
C GLY A 219 -2.28 -0.05 10.62
N THR A 220 -1.65 0.41 11.69
CA THR A 220 -2.20 0.35 13.05
C THR A 220 -1.76 1.58 13.82
N ASN A 221 -2.69 2.20 14.55
CA ASN A 221 -2.35 3.22 15.54
C ASN A 221 -2.08 2.57 16.89
N PHE A 222 -0.85 2.74 17.38
CA PHE A 222 -0.37 2.13 18.62
C PHE A 222 -0.57 3.01 19.85
N SER A 223 -1.23 4.16 19.71
CA SER A 223 -1.42 5.14 20.79
C SER A 223 -2.23 4.63 21.98
N LYS A 224 -2.92 3.48 21.84
CA LYS A 224 -3.61 2.82 22.96
C LYS A 224 -2.67 2.05 23.87
N ILE A 225 -1.49 1.63 23.37
CA ILE A 225 -0.51 0.86 24.14
C ILE A 225 0.13 1.77 25.18
N ARG A 226 0.29 1.28 26.41
CA ARG A 226 0.91 2.08 27.48
C ARG A 226 2.39 2.35 27.21
N GLY A 227 2.83 3.56 27.56
CA GLY A 227 4.21 4.00 27.44
C GLY A 227 5.16 3.30 28.42
N GLU A 228 6.44 3.61 28.29
CA GLU A 228 7.46 3.09 29.19
C GLU A 228 7.16 3.52 30.64
N ASN A 229 7.48 2.67 31.61
CA ASN A 229 7.30 2.93 33.06
C ASN A 229 5.86 3.03 33.57
N GLU A 230 4.83 2.96 32.71
CA GLU A 230 3.43 2.84 33.16
C GLU A 230 3.19 1.52 33.91
N LYS A 231 2.27 1.52 34.89
CA LYS A 231 2.04 0.37 35.80
C LYS A 231 1.43 -0.83 35.07
N LEU A 232 1.80 -2.05 35.48
CA LEU A 232 1.15 -3.30 35.06
C LEU A 232 0.15 -3.79 36.11
N SER A 233 -0.85 -4.55 35.68
CA SER A 233 -1.92 -5.09 36.56
C SER A 233 -1.39 -6.10 37.59
N GLY A 234 -0.41 -6.93 37.21
CA GLY A 234 0.24 -7.91 38.08
C GLY A 234 1.35 -7.35 38.99
N GLY A 235 1.54 -6.02 39.00
CA GLY A 235 2.72 -5.38 39.59
C GLY A 235 3.87 -5.22 38.58
N GLY A 236 4.76 -4.27 38.84
CA GLY A 236 5.86 -3.91 37.92
C GLY A 236 5.51 -2.76 36.96
N LYS A 237 6.36 -2.59 35.95
CA LYS A 237 6.32 -1.49 34.99
C LYS A 237 6.39 -2.00 33.54
N SER A 238 5.73 -1.30 32.63
CA SER A 238 5.79 -1.56 31.19
C SER A 238 7.20 -1.33 30.63
N SER A 239 7.59 -2.18 29.66
CA SER A 239 8.79 -2.00 28.82
C SER A 239 8.62 -0.93 27.72
N GLY A 240 7.45 -0.30 27.65
CA GLY A 240 7.12 0.75 26.69
C GLY A 240 6.79 0.24 25.30
N LEU A 241 6.15 1.12 24.51
CA LEU A 241 5.66 0.82 23.16
C LEU A 241 6.80 0.38 22.23
N MET A 242 7.95 1.05 22.33
CA MET A 242 9.08 0.84 21.42
C MET A 242 9.59 -0.60 21.45
N SER A 243 9.50 -1.29 22.60
CA SER A 243 9.87 -2.69 22.71
C SER A 243 9.02 -3.61 21.81
N PHE A 244 7.71 -3.39 21.77
CA PHE A 244 6.79 -4.15 20.93
C PHE A 244 6.90 -3.79 19.45
N LEU A 245 7.15 -2.51 19.13
CA LEU A 245 7.36 -2.08 17.74
C LEU A 245 8.59 -2.76 17.12
N ARG A 246 9.67 -2.95 17.88
CA ARG A 246 10.85 -3.71 17.41
C ARG A 246 10.52 -5.17 17.13
N VAL A 247 9.65 -5.81 17.93
CA VAL A 247 9.17 -7.19 17.67
C VAL A 247 8.33 -7.22 16.38
N GLY A 248 7.41 -6.28 16.22
CA GLY A 248 6.56 -6.16 15.04
C GLY A 248 7.35 -5.95 13.75
N ASP A 249 8.35 -5.07 13.80
CA ASP A 249 9.28 -4.82 12.69
C ASP A 249 10.00 -6.11 12.25
N ARG A 250 10.51 -6.89 13.21
CA ARG A 250 11.12 -8.20 12.91
C ARG A 250 10.14 -9.21 12.34
N SER A 251 8.92 -9.24 12.86
CA SER A 251 7.87 -10.11 12.34
C SER A 251 7.54 -9.78 10.88
N ALA A 252 7.38 -8.50 10.54
CA ALA A 252 7.12 -8.04 9.18
C ALA A 252 8.28 -8.39 8.22
N GLY A 253 9.54 -8.18 8.64
CA GLY A 253 10.72 -8.49 7.83
C GLY A 253 10.90 -9.98 7.52
N ALA A 254 10.38 -10.88 8.37
CA ALA A 254 10.46 -12.33 8.17
C ALA A 254 9.44 -12.87 7.15
N ILE A 255 8.39 -12.11 6.82
CA ILE A 255 7.28 -12.59 5.98
C ILE A 255 7.41 -12.06 4.55
N LYS A 256 7.45 -12.99 3.59
CA LYS A 256 7.41 -12.68 2.15
C LYS A 256 5.97 -12.52 1.67
N SER A 257 5.65 -11.34 1.16
CA SER A 257 4.29 -10.93 0.84
C SER A 257 3.78 -11.56 -0.46
N GLY A 258 2.57 -12.13 -0.41
CA GLY A 258 1.91 -12.77 -1.58
C GLY A 258 2.59 -14.04 -2.08
N GLY A 259 3.48 -14.67 -1.29
CA GLY A 259 4.29 -15.80 -1.73
C GLY A 259 5.30 -15.45 -2.84
N THR A 260 5.58 -14.16 -3.03
CA THR A 260 6.57 -13.63 -3.99
C THR A 260 7.78 -13.06 -3.24
N THR A 261 8.77 -12.50 -3.96
CA THR A 261 9.96 -11.87 -3.35
C THR A 261 9.68 -10.54 -2.62
N ARG A 262 8.44 -10.04 -2.60
CA ARG A 262 8.08 -8.72 -2.02
C ARG A 262 8.13 -8.74 -0.49
N ARG A 263 8.64 -7.65 0.12
CA ARG A 263 8.59 -7.41 1.58
C ARG A 263 7.17 -7.10 2.05
N ALA A 264 6.84 -7.42 3.30
CA ALA A 264 5.62 -6.95 3.95
C ALA A 264 5.60 -5.41 3.99
N ALA A 265 4.40 -4.81 3.94
CA ALA A 265 4.21 -3.37 4.01
C ALA A 265 3.41 -3.02 5.27
N LYS A 266 4.00 -2.23 6.17
CA LYS A 266 3.44 -1.90 7.47
C LYS A 266 3.45 -0.39 7.71
N MET A 267 2.38 0.16 8.28
CA MET A 267 2.34 1.51 8.86
C MET A 267 2.22 1.42 10.38
N VAL A 268 3.01 2.24 11.07
CA VAL A 268 2.93 2.46 12.51
C VAL A 268 2.55 3.92 12.74
N CYS A 269 1.35 4.15 13.26
CA CYS A 269 0.88 5.49 13.64
C CYS A 269 1.03 5.70 15.15
N LEU A 270 1.43 6.92 15.55
CA LEU A 270 1.45 7.34 16.94
C LEU A 270 0.92 8.78 17.08
N ASP A 271 0.06 9.02 18.07
CA ASP A 271 -0.48 10.34 18.36
C ASP A 271 0.60 11.19 19.03
N ILE A 272 0.67 12.47 18.65
CA ILE A 272 1.69 13.43 19.09
C ILE A 272 1.76 13.64 20.62
N ASN A 273 0.74 13.21 21.38
CA ASN A 273 0.70 13.31 22.84
C ASN A 273 1.06 12.00 23.57
N HIS A 274 1.59 11.00 22.86
CA HIS A 274 1.99 9.73 23.45
C HIS A 274 3.25 9.90 24.34
N PRO A 275 3.36 9.20 25.50
CA PRO A 275 4.55 9.29 26.36
C PRO A 275 5.87 8.97 25.65
N ASP A 276 5.84 7.98 24.75
CA ASP A 276 7.03 7.52 24.01
C ASP A 276 7.27 8.28 22.68
N ILE A 277 6.61 9.43 22.45
CA ILE A 277 6.65 10.13 21.14
C ILE A 277 8.05 10.58 20.73
N GLU A 278 8.86 11.08 21.68
CA GLU A 278 10.22 11.56 21.40
C GLU A 278 11.14 10.42 20.94
N GLU A 279 11.00 9.22 21.53
CA GLU A 279 11.75 8.04 21.09
C GLU A 279 11.26 7.55 19.73
N PHE A 280 9.95 7.54 19.51
CA PHE A 280 9.34 7.14 18.24
C PHE A 280 9.80 8.02 17.06
N VAL A 281 9.78 9.35 17.24
CA VAL A 281 10.22 10.32 16.22
C VAL A 281 11.68 10.09 15.84
N ASN A 282 12.55 9.89 16.83
CA ASN A 282 13.99 9.73 16.61
C ASN A 282 14.41 8.28 16.33
N TRP A 283 13.48 7.33 16.23
CA TRP A 283 13.81 5.91 16.15
C TRP A 283 14.65 5.58 14.92
N LYS A 284 14.16 5.89 13.72
CA LYS A 284 14.87 5.58 12.47
C LYS A 284 16.19 6.34 12.36
N VAL A 285 16.25 7.60 12.76
CA VAL A 285 17.50 8.39 12.81
C VAL A 285 18.59 7.66 13.60
N LYS A 286 18.25 7.13 14.79
CA LYS A 286 19.21 6.38 15.61
C LYS A 286 19.62 5.04 14.96
N GLU A 287 18.73 4.40 14.21
CA GLU A 287 19.04 3.15 13.50
C GLU A 287 19.94 3.40 12.27
N GLU A 288 19.75 4.52 11.56
CA GLU A 288 20.66 4.98 10.50
C GLU A 288 22.08 5.24 11.02
N GLN A 289 22.19 5.89 12.18
CA GLN A 289 23.47 6.12 12.85
C GLN A 289 24.17 4.79 13.21
N LYS A 290 23.41 3.78 13.65
CA LYS A 290 23.96 2.43 13.89
C LYS A 290 24.47 1.78 12.61
N VAL A 291 23.72 1.88 11.50
CA VAL A 291 24.19 1.38 10.19
C VAL A 291 25.50 2.05 9.80
N ALA A 292 25.60 3.38 9.92
CA ALA A 292 26.82 4.11 9.64
C ALA A 292 28.01 3.64 10.51
N SER A 293 27.77 3.39 11.80
CA SER A 293 28.77 2.82 12.71
C SER A 293 29.19 1.40 12.33
N LEU A 294 28.25 0.52 11.97
CA LEU A 294 28.52 -0.86 11.54
C LEU A 294 29.35 -0.90 10.25
N VAL A 295 28.96 -0.11 9.25
CA VAL A 295 29.67 -0.02 7.96
C VAL A 295 31.08 0.53 8.15
N THR A 296 31.21 1.62 8.90
CA THR A 296 32.52 2.23 9.18
C THR A 296 33.41 1.28 9.97
N GLY A 297 32.90 0.73 11.08
CA GLY A 297 33.64 -0.16 11.96
C GLY A 297 34.06 -1.46 11.27
N SER A 298 33.20 -2.08 10.45
CA SER A 298 33.55 -3.30 9.73
C SER A 298 34.67 -3.08 8.70
N LYS A 299 34.63 -1.96 7.95
CA LYS A 299 35.69 -1.59 7.01
C LYS A 299 37.03 -1.28 7.71
N LEU A 300 36.98 -0.59 8.85
CA LEU A 300 38.17 -0.35 9.67
C LEU A 300 38.76 -1.66 10.21
N ASN A 301 37.94 -2.57 10.74
CA ASN A 301 38.39 -3.89 11.17
C ASN A 301 39.09 -4.66 10.04
N GLN A 302 38.45 -4.77 8.87
CA GLN A 302 39.03 -5.43 7.69
C GLN A 302 40.39 -4.82 7.33
N ARG A 303 40.51 -3.50 7.30
CA ARG A 303 41.74 -2.78 6.97
C ARG A 303 42.84 -3.01 8.00
N HIS A 304 42.58 -2.71 9.26
CA HIS A 304 43.61 -2.70 10.31
C HIS A 304 44.08 -4.10 10.68
N ILE A 305 43.19 -5.10 10.74
CA ILE A 305 43.57 -6.47 11.06
C ILE A 305 44.51 -7.02 9.97
N ASN A 306 44.21 -6.77 8.69
CA ASN A 306 45.10 -7.16 7.58
C ASN A 306 46.41 -6.37 7.56
N ASN A 307 46.39 -5.08 7.93
CA ASN A 307 47.62 -4.29 8.07
C ASN A 307 48.52 -4.82 9.19
N VAL A 308 47.96 -5.20 10.33
CA VAL A 308 48.69 -5.83 11.45
C VAL A 308 49.30 -7.16 11.01
N MET A 309 48.53 -8.01 10.32
CA MET A 309 49.03 -9.28 9.78
C MET A 309 50.17 -9.04 8.79
N LYS A 310 49.97 -8.17 7.80
CA LYS A 310 51.00 -7.82 6.82
C LYS A 310 52.28 -7.30 7.49
N ALA A 311 52.13 -6.45 8.51
CA ALA A 311 53.26 -5.89 9.25
C ALA A 311 54.00 -6.94 10.10
N ALA A 312 53.37 -8.06 10.44
CA ALA A 312 54.01 -9.18 11.13
C ALA A 312 54.95 -9.98 10.21
N TYR A 313 54.87 -9.84 8.89
CA TYR A 313 55.80 -10.47 7.94
C TYR A 313 56.95 -9.53 7.57
N VAL A 314 58.18 -9.97 7.79
CA VAL A 314 59.42 -9.27 7.41
C VAL A 314 60.24 -10.21 6.53
N ASP A 315 60.54 -9.79 5.30
CA ASP A 315 61.31 -10.56 4.31
C ASP A 315 60.80 -11.99 4.08
N GLY A 316 59.48 -12.18 4.13
CA GLY A 316 58.83 -13.48 3.93
C GLY A 316 58.82 -14.40 5.16
N THR A 317 59.35 -13.94 6.30
CA THR A 317 59.32 -14.65 7.59
C THR A 317 58.46 -13.92 8.61
N VAL A 318 57.85 -14.65 9.54
CA VAL A 318 56.98 -14.05 10.57
C VAL A 318 57.81 -13.52 11.73
N ASN A 319 57.69 -12.23 12.03
CA ASN A 319 58.19 -11.56 13.24
C ASN A 319 57.01 -10.90 13.97
N ALA A 320 56.31 -11.71 14.76
CA ALA A 320 55.10 -11.33 15.50
C ALA A 320 55.37 -10.59 16.82
N ASN A 321 56.63 -10.26 17.13
CA ASN A 321 56.99 -9.55 18.36
C ASN A 321 57.10 -8.03 18.10
N PRO A 322 56.17 -7.20 18.59
CA PRO A 322 56.16 -5.77 18.34
C PRO A 322 57.34 -5.01 19.00
N ARG A 323 58.09 -5.63 19.92
CA ARG A 323 59.32 -5.02 20.47
C ARG A 323 60.47 -5.08 19.49
N THR A 324 60.48 -6.08 18.61
CA THR A 324 61.54 -6.33 17.62
C THR A 324 61.10 -6.01 16.20
N ASN A 325 59.81 -5.77 15.97
CA ASN A 325 59.23 -5.40 14.69
C ASN A 325 58.55 -4.02 14.78
N LYS A 326 59.25 -2.98 14.29
CA LYS A 326 58.76 -1.60 14.32
C LYS A 326 57.52 -1.40 13.44
N ALA A 327 57.43 -2.08 12.30
CA ALA A 327 56.27 -1.98 11.41
C ALA A 327 55.02 -2.56 12.09
N LEU A 328 55.16 -3.70 12.76
CA LEU A 328 54.09 -4.30 13.55
C LEU A 328 53.67 -3.41 14.72
N TRP A 329 54.63 -2.82 15.44
CA TRP A 329 54.33 -1.87 16.51
C TRP A 329 53.50 -0.68 16.02
N THR A 330 53.88 -0.08 14.89
CA THR A 330 53.15 1.04 14.29
C THR A 330 51.74 0.60 13.87
N ALA A 331 51.61 -0.54 13.18
CA ALA A 331 50.29 -1.04 12.76
C ALA A 331 49.36 -1.33 13.96
N ILE A 332 49.91 -1.84 15.07
CA ILE A 332 49.15 -2.03 16.32
C ILE A 332 48.75 -0.67 16.93
N ALA A 333 49.64 0.32 16.92
CA ALA A 333 49.36 1.65 17.46
C ALA A 333 48.27 2.36 16.66
N GLU A 334 48.33 2.31 15.32
CA GLU A 334 47.30 2.84 14.43
C GLU A 334 45.96 2.13 14.61
N ALA A 335 45.96 0.79 14.71
CA ALA A 335 44.73 0.03 14.98
C ALA A 335 44.10 0.41 16.33
N LYS A 336 44.91 0.68 17.36
CA LYS A 336 44.41 1.15 18.65
C LYS A 336 43.90 2.59 18.60
N LEU A 337 44.51 3.45 17.80
CA LEU A 337 44.05 4.83 17.58
C LEU A 337 42.65 4.84 16.97
N ASP A 338 42.40 3.94 16.02
CA ASP A 338 41.10 3.77 15.33
C ASP A 338 40.15 2.81 16.09
N GLU A 339 40.37 2.62 17.40
CA GLU A 339 39.52 1.84 18.32
C GLU A 339 39.25 0.37 17.93
N ILE A 340 40.17 -0.26 17.18
CA ILE A 340 40.05 -1.69 16.86
C ILE A 340 40.17 -2.52 18.15
N PRO A 341 39.22 -3.44 18.43
CA PRO A 341 39.25 -4.21 19.67
C PRO A 341 40.53 -5.04 19.80
N THR A 342 41.14 -5.00 20.99
CA THR A 342 42.47 -5.59 21.22
C THR A 342 42.51 -7.10 20.96
N ASN A 343 41.40 -7.82 21.20
CA ASN A 343 41.29 -9.24 20.90
C ASN A 343 41.41 -9.55 19.39
N TYR A 344 40.92 -8.68 18.50
CA TYR A 344 41.09 -8.84 17.05
C TYR A 344 42.52 -8.55 16.60
N ILE A 345 43.16 -7.53 17.17
CA ILE A 345 44.59 -7.24 16.94
C ILE A 345 45.44 -8.46 17.32
N GLN A 346 45.20 -9.03 18.51
CA GLN A 346 45.91 -10.21 18.98
C GLN A 346 45.65 -11.43 18.09
N ARG A 347 44.40 -11.65 17.65
CA ARG A 347 44.05 -12.74 16.72
C ARG A 347 44.79 -12.60 15.39
N ALA A 348 44.92 -11.38 14.86
CA ALA A 348 45.67 -11.09 13.64
C ALA A 348 47.13 -11.56 13.78
N ILE A 349 47.78 -11.19 14.88
CA ILE A 349 49.17 -11.57 15.18
C ILE A 349 49.30 -13.10 15.28
N GLN A 350 48.40 -13.75 16.02
CA GLN A 350 48.39 -15.22 16.17
C GLN A 350 48.15 -15.96 14.85
N PHE A 351 47.36 -15.40 13.94
CA PHE A 351 47.16 -15.96 12.61
C PHE A 351 48.40 -15.79 11.73
N ALA A 352 49.08 -14.64 11.82
CA ALA A 352 50.36 -14.46 11.16
C ALA A 352 51.40 -15.48 11.68
N GLU A 353 51.47 -15.73 13.00
CA GLU A 353 52.33 -16.77 13.62
C GLU A 353 52.06 -18.17 13.07
N GLN A 354 50.83 -18.45 12.66
CA GLN A 354 50.42 -19.73 12.06
C GLN A 354 50.65 -19.79 10.54
N GLY A 355 51.16 -18.72 9.92
CA GLY A 355 51.48 -18.69 8.49
C GLY A 355 50.39 -18.12 7.59
N TYR A 356 49.29 -17.58 8.13
CA TYR A 356 48.27 -16.88 7.33
C TYR A 356 48.70 -15.46 6.95
N THR A 357 48.53 -15.09 5.67
CA THR A 357 48.94 -13.77 5.14
C THR A 357 47.81 -12.75 5.05
N SER A 358 46.56 -13.19 5.14
CA SER A 358 45.38 -12.32 5.22
C SER A 358 44.27 -12.98 6.05
N ILE A 359 43.32 -12.16 6.48
CA ILE A 359 42.06 -12.61 7.10
C ILE A 359 40.91 -11.87 6.44
N GLU A 360 39.84 -12.62 6.16
CA GLU A 360 38.58 -12.03 5.72
C GLU A 360 37.74 -11.66 6.95
N PHE A 361 37.47 -10.37 7.10
CA PHE A 361 36.53 -9.80 8.05
C PHE A 361 35.33 -9.29 7.24
N PRO A 362 34.11 -9.82 7.46
CA PRO A 362 32.93 -9.38 6.73
C PRO A 362 32.74 -7.86 6.83
N THR A 363 32.64 -7.20 5.67
CA THR A 363 32.37 -5.77 5.58
C THR A 363 30.93 -5.51 5.21
N PHE A 364 30.32 -4.50 5.82
CA PHE A 364 28.98 -4.08 5.46
C PHE A 364 28.99 -2.88 4.51
N ASP A 365 27.83 -2.63 3.89
CA ASP A 365 27.57 -1.46 3.05
C ASP A 365 26.23 -0.81 3.40
N THR A 366 25.97 0.34 2.78
CA THR A 366 24.78 1.19 3.01
C THR A 366 23.67 0.91 1.99
N GLY A 367 23.72 -0.19 1.27
CA GLY A 367 22.61 -0.64 0.43
C GLY A 367 21.42 -1.01 1.31
N TYR A 368 20.20 -0.62 0.94
CA TYR A 368 19.00 -0.83 1.76
C TYR A 368 18.62 -2.32 1.94
N GLU A 369 19.20 -3.23 1.17
CA GLU A 369 19.08 -4.69 1.33
C GLU A 369 20.31 -5.32 2.00
N SER A 370 21.26 -4.51 2.46
CA SER A 370 22.50 -4.98 3.05
C SER A 370 22.27 -5.63 4.42
N GLU A 371 23.23 -6.47 4.81
CA GLU A 371 23.20 -7.11 6.12
C GLU A 371 23.17 -6.08 7.26
N ALA A 372 23.80 -4.90 7.11
CA ALA A 372 23.73 -3.85 8.12
C ALA A 372 22.28 -3.38 8.35
N TYR A 373 21.54 -3.08 7.28
CA TYR A 373 20.13 -2.71 7.39
C TYR A 373 19.26 -3.84 7.95
N ILE A 374 19.58 -5.10 7.61
CA ILE A 374 18.88 -6.26 8.16
C ILE A 374 19.11 -6.39 9.68
N THR A 375 20.24 -5.93 10.22
CA THR A 375 20.54 -6.06 11.67
C THR A 375 19.95 -4.95 12.56
N VAL A 376 19.56 -3.81 11.98
CA VAL A 376 18.90 -2.71 12.72
C VAL A 376 17.38 -2.85 12.67
N SER A 377 16.67 -2.06 13.46
CA SER A 377 15.21 -2.12 13.57
C SER A 377 14.52 -0.93 12.88
N GLY A 378 13.20 -1.03 12.72
CA GLY A 378 12.36 0.02 12.16
C GLY A 378 12.42 0.11 10.63
N GLN A 379 12.97 -0.89 9.95
CA GLN A 379 13.21 -0.88 8.50
C GLN A 379 12.07 -1.52 7.70
N ASN A 380 11.13 -2.19 8.37
CA ASN A 380 10.02 -2.92 7.76
C ASN A 380 8.67 -2.22 7.99
N SER A 381 8.68 -0.97 8.45
CA SER A 381 7.49 -0.11 8.56
C SER A 381 7.75 1.32 8.10
N ASN A 382 6.71 1.95 7.58
CA ASN A 382 6.58 3.39 7.56
C ASN A 382 6.08 3.85 8.93
N ASN A 383 6.61 4.97 9.42
CA ASN A 383 6.21 5.54 10.70
C ASN A 383 5.53 6.88 10.43
N SER A 384 4.42 7.16 11.11
CA SER A 384 3.76 8.47 10.99
C SER A 384 3.26 8.98 12.33
N VAL A 385 3.41 10.27 12.54
CA VAL A 385 2.88 10.97 13.71
C VAL A 385 1.55 11.60 13.36
N ARG A 386 0.54 11.39 14.21
CA ARG A 386 -0.78 12.01 14.08
C ARG A 386 -0.81 13.31 14.85
N VAL A 387 -0.99 14.42 14.13
CA VAL A 387 -0.94 15.79 14.63
C VAL A 387 -2.31 16.45 14.49
N SER A 388 -2.77 17.11 15.54
CA SER A 388 -4.03 17.86 15.54
C SER A 388 -3.80 19.33 15.24
N ASN A 389 -4.87 20.06 14.88
CA ASN A 389 -4.79 21.51 14.71
C ASN A 389 -4.41 22.23 16.02
N ASP A 390 -4.74 21.67 17.19
CA ASP A 390 -4.36 22.23 18.48
C ASP A 390 -2.85 22.11 18.75
N PHE A 391 -2.22 21.05 18.26
CA PHE A 391 -0.76 20.95 18.30
C PHE A 391 -0.10 22.04 17.47
N PHE A 392 -0.60 22.31 16.26
CA PHE A 392 -0.06 23.41 15.44
C PHE A 392 -0.25 24.78 16.08
N LYS A 393 -1.41 25.04 16.72
CA LYS A 393 -1.59 26.27 17.52
C LYS A 393 -0.57 26.36 18.65
N ALA A 394 -0.25 25.24 19.30
CA ALA A 394 0.75 25.19 20.35
C ALA A 394 2.17 25.46 19.80
N VAL A 395 2.49 24.98 18.59
CA VAL A 395 3.75 25.28 17.89
C VAL A 395 3.86 26.78 17.57
N GLU A 396 2.81 27.37 17.00
CA GLU A 396 2.76 28.79 16.64
C GLU A 396 2.91 29.72 17.86
N THR A 397 2.40 29.30 19.02
CA THR A 397 2.43 30.08 20.27
C THR A 397 3.58 29.70 21.21
N ASP A 398 4.46 28.79 20.81
CA ASP A 398 5.54 28.21 21.64
C ASP A 398 5.06 27.70 23.02
N ALA A 399 3.84 27.16 23.02
CA ALA A 399 3.20 26.62 24.21
C ALA A 399 3.76 25.25 24.60
N ASP A 400 3.50 24.87 25.85
CA ASP A 400 3.82 23.54 26.35
C ASP A 400 2.81 22.50 25.83
N TRP A 401 3.29 21.28 25.59
CA TRP A 401 2.53 20.14 25.11
C TRP A 401 2.67 18.96 26.07
N ASN A 402 1.55 18.42 26.53
CA ASN A 402 1.53 17.36 27.54
C ASN A 402 1.55 15.96 26.91
N LEU A 403 2.54 15.17 27.27
CA LEU A 403 2.61 13.74 26.98
C LEU A 403 1.82 12.98 28.05
N THR A 404 0.84 12.18 27.63
CA THR A 404 -0.24 11.72 28.52
C THR A 404 -0.23 10.20 28.72
N ALA A 405 -0.21 9.74 29.97
CA ALA A 405 -0.25 8.31 30.31
C ALA A 405 -1.52 7.63 29.78
N ARG A 406 -1.39 6.44 29.18
CA ARG A 406 -2.55 5.71 28.63
C ARG A 406 -3.36 4.99 29.70
N THR A 407 -2.75 4.71 30.85
CA THR A 407 -3.42 4.00 31.95
C THR A 407 -4.30 4.88 32.83
N ASN A 408 -4.04 6.19 32.93
CA ASN A 408 -4.76 7.08 33.85
C ASN A 408 -5.03 8.50 33.32
N GLY A 409 -4.58 8.84 32.11
CA GLY A 409 -4.84 10.13 31.48
C GLY A 409 -4.08 11.33 32.08
N LYS A 410 -3.16 11.11 33.02
CA LYS A 410 -2.35 12.20 33.60
C LYS A 410 -1.16 12.53 32.72
N ALA A 411 -0.74 13.80 32.73
CA ALA A 411 0.51 14.21 32.11
C ALA A 411 1.69 13.50 32.78
N VAL A 412 2.52 12.83 31.98
CA VAL A 412 3.77 12.18 32.40
C VAL A 412 4.93 13.15 32.25
N LYS A 413 4.93 13.93 31.17
CA LYS A 413 5.94 14.92 30.83
C LYS A 413 5.27 16.06 30.07
N SER A 414 5.80 17.28 30.22
CA SER A 414 5.44 18.42 29.39
C SER A 414 6.66 18.85 28.60
N VAL A 415 6.49 19.11 27.30
CA VAL A 415 7.56 19.50 26.36
C VAL A 415 7.18 20.76 25.61
N LYS A 416 8.14 21.49 25.06
CA LYS A 416 7.82 22.59 24.14
C LYS A 416 7.28 22.04 22.82
N ALA A 417 6.10 22.50 22.41
CA ALA A 417 5.48 22.03 21.16
C ALA A 417 6.38 22.32 19.95
N LYS A 418 6.99 23.51 19.91
CA LYS A 418 7.95 23.91 18.88
C LYS A 418 9.19 23.01 18.86
N GLY A 419 9.75 22.67 20.02
CA GLY A 419 10.89 21.75 20.10
C GLY A 419 10.56 20.35 19.58
N LEU A 420 9.39 19.81 19.93
CA LEU A 420 8.94 18.52 19.41
C LEU A 420 8.68 18.57 17.89
N TRP A 421 8.19 19.69 17.37
CA TRP A 421 8.03 19.90 15.93
C TRP A 421 9.38 19.97 15.20
N ASP A 422 10.36 20.69 15.76
CA ASP A 422 11.72 20.76 15.21
C ASP A 422 12.37 19.38 15.17
N ASP A 423 12.18 18.54 16.21
CA ASP A 423 12.63 17.14 16.23
C ASP A 423 12.00 16.32 15.10
N ILE A 424 10.70 16.48 14.84
CA ILE A 424 9.99 15.80 13.74
C ILE A 424 10.57 16.21 12.40
N CYS A 425 10.74 17.52 12.16
CA CYS A 425 11.32 18.03 10.92
C CYS A 425 12.75 17.53 10.71
N GLN A 426 13.56 17.54 11.77
CA GLN A 426 14.94 17.07 11.73
C GLN A 426 15.03 15.57 11.47
N ALA A 427 14.15 14.77 12.07
CA ALA A 427 14.07 13.33 11.83
C ALA A 427 13.64 13.00 10.39
N ALA A 428 12.61 13.68 9.89
CA ALA A 428 12.15 13.53 8.51
C ALA A 428 13.23 13.94 7.50
N TRP A 429 14.01 14.99 7.77
CA TRP A 429 15.15 15.36 6.93
C TRP A 429 16.27 14.31 6.95
N ASN A 430 16.54 13.71 8.11
CA ASN A 430 17.59 12.70 8.27
C ASN A 430 17.23 11.34 7.64
N SER A 431 15.97 10.92 7.73
CA SER A 431 15.57 9.53 7.43
C SER A 431 14.30 9.37 6.60
N ALA A 432 13.69 10.46 6.12
CA ALA A 432 12.38 10.50 5.46
C ALA A 432 11.19 10.05 6.35
N ASP A 433 11.43 9.81 7.64
CA ASP A 433 10.45 9.41 8.65
C ASP A 433 10.65 10.20 9.95
N PRO A 434 9.59 10.39 10.77
CA PRO A 434 8.22 9.95 10.50
C PRO A 434 7.49 10.87 9.52
N GLY A 435 6.55 10.30 8.77
CA GLY A 435 5.53 11.06 8.04
C GLY A 435 4.52 11.73 8.98
N LEU A 436 3.60 12.50 8.41
CA LEU A 436 2.55 13.20 9.16
C LEU A 436 1.15 12.78 8.73
N GLN A 437 0.24 12.71 9.70
CA GLN A 437 -1.19 12.57 9.46
C GLN A 437 -1.94 13.66 10.22
N TYR A 438 -2.69 14.49 9.48
CA TYR A 438 -3.44 15.60 10.03
C TYR A 438 -4.76 15.12 10.65
N ASP A 439 -4.71 14.67 11.89
CA ASP A 439 -5.82 14.00 12.59
C ASP A 439 -7.13 14.79 12.55
N THR A 440 -7.06 16.11 12.75
CA THR A 440 -8.24 16.98 12.74
C THR A 440 -8.86 17.03 11.35
N THR A 441 -8.08 17.37 10.32
CA THR A 441 -8.55 17.44 8.92
C THR A 441 -9.11 16.10 8.45
N ILE A 442 -8.42 14.99 8.74
CA ILE A 442 -8.88 13.64 8.36
C ILE A 442 -10.29 13.36 8.94
N ASN A 443 -10.50 13.68 10.22
CA ASN A 443 -11.80 13.43 10.87
C ASN A 443 -12.88 14.44 10.45
N GLU A 444 -12.52 15.67 10.10
CA GLU A 444 -13.47 16.66 9.55
C GLU A 444 -14.03 16.24 8.19
N TRP A 445 -13.27 15.47 7.39
CA TRP A 445 -13.72 14.90 6.12
C TRP A 445 -14.28 13.46 6.24
N HIS A 446 -14.44 12.95 7.46
CA HIS A 446 -14.93 11.59 7.67
C HIS A 446 -16.42 11.45 7.31
N THR A 447 -16.73 10.48 6.45
CA THR A 447 -18.10 10.13 6.05
C THR A 447 -18.87 9.38 7.13
N CYS A 448 -18.19 8.67 8.05
CA CYS A 448 -18.81 7.74 9.00
C CYS A 448 -18.51 7.96 10.50
N PRO A 449 -18.50 9.20 11.03
CA PRO A 449 -18.07 9.47 12.40
C PRO A 449 -19.00 8.91 13.48
N ALA A 450 -20.23 8.49 13.15
CA ALA A 450 -21.12 7.84 14.12
C ALA A 450 -20.59 6.47 14.60
N HIS A 451 -19.62 5.90 13.89
CA HIS A 451 -19.03 4.59 14.21
C HIS A 451 -17.60 4.70 14.77
N GLY A 452 -17.13 5.91 15.05
CA GLY A 452 -15.82 6.15 15.64
C GLY A 452 -14.99 7.15 14.85
N ARG A 453 -13.74 7.30 15.29
CA ARG A 453 -12.76 8.16 14.65
C ARG A 453 -11.90 7.36 13.69
N ILE A 454 -11.41 8.02 12.65
CA ILE A 454 -10.29 7.53 11.87
C ILE A 454 -9.04 7.70 12.72
N ASN A 455 -8.42 6.58 13.11
CA ASN A 455 -7.26 6.57 14.01
C ASN A 455 -5.96 6.28 13.28
N ALA A 456 -5.99 5.71 12.08
CA ALA A 456 -4.80 5.27 11.36
C ALA A 456 -5.03 5.33 9.85
N SER A 457 -4.02 4.88 9.11
CA SER A 457 -4.09 4.63 7.67
C SER A 457 -3.49 3.27 7.35
N ASN A 458 -3.57 2.87 6.08
CA ASN A 458 -2.74 1.78 5.54
C ASN A 458 -1.26 2.24 5.33
N PRO A 459 -0.36 1.35 4.85
CA PRO A 459 1.07 1.64 4.67
C PRO A 459 1.46 2.92 3.93
N CYS A 460 0.71 3.33 2.90
CA CYS A 460 1.08 4.49 2.07
C CYS A 460 0.18 5.71 2.33
N SER A 461 -0.63 5.69 3.39
CA SER A 461 -1.49 6.81 3.84
C SER A 461 -2.58 7.25 2.84
N GLU A 462 -2.95 6.42 1.87
CA GLU A 462 -3.99 6.70 0.88
C GLU A 462 -5.38 6.18 1.28
N TYR A 463 -5.45 5.21 2.20
CA TYR A 463 -6.70 4.72 2.78
C TYR A 463 -6.84 5.19 4.23
N MET A 464 -7.81 6.06 4.46
CA MET A 464 -8.12 6.69 5.76
C MET A 464 -9.56 6.37 6.15
N PHE A 465 -9.74 5.33 6.97
CA PHE A 465 -11.07 4.93 7.43
C PHE A 465 -11.01 4.35 8.85
N LEU A 466 -12.10 3.74 9.30
CA LEU A 466 -12.23 3.16 10.64
C LEU A 466 -11.22 2.01 10.86
N ASP A 467 -10.93 1.72 12.12
CA ASP A 467 -10.10 0.57 12.45
C ASP A 467 -10.80 -0.74 12.06
N ASP A 468 -10.00 -1.79 11.80
CA ASP A 468 -10.45 -3.11 11.42
C ASP A 468 -11.31 -3.11 10.14
N THR A 469 -10.92 -2.30 9.14
CA THR A 469 -11.51 -2.30 7.79
C THR A 469 -10.46 -2.52 6.71
N ALA A 470 -10.92 -2.80 5.48
CA ALA A 470 -10.06 -3.02 4.33
C ALA A 470 -10.54 -2.29 3.09
N CYS A 471 -9.60 -1.94 2.21
CA CYS A 471 -9.84 -1.29 0.94
C CYS A 471 -9.14 -2.03 -0.21
N ASN A 472 -9.88 -2.25 -1.28
CA ASN A 472 -9.37 -2.65 -2.57
C ASN A 472 -9.22 -1.41 -3.47
N LEU A 473 -8.19 -1.43 -4.32
CA LEU A 473 -7.82 -0.28 -5.13
C LEU A 473 -7.78 -0.60 -6.62
N ALA A 474 -8.02 0.42 -7.42
CA ALA A 474 -7.72 0.42 -8.85
C ALA A 474 -7.26 1.82 -9.29
N SER A 475 -6.51 1.89 -10.38
CA SER A 475 -6.05 3.14 -10.95
C SER A 475 -6.36 3.21 -12.44
N ILE A 476 -6.90 4.35 -12.87
CA ILE A 476 -7.08 4.68 -14.28
C ILE A 476 -5.81 5.34 -14.82
N ASN A 477 -5.33 4.91 -15.97
CA ASN A 477 -4.19 5.49 -16.64
C ASN A 477 -4.63 6.71 -17.47
N LEU A 478 -4.36 7.92 -16.97
CA LEU A 478 -4.77 9.14 -17.64
C LEU A 478 -4.13 9.31 -19.03
N ALA A 479 -2.88 8.84 -19.19
CA ALA A 479 -2.14 9.01 -20.43
C ALA A 479 -2.71 8.19 -21.60
N THR A 480 -3.44 7.10 -21.34
CA THR A 480 -4.10 6.31 -22.41
C THR A 480 -5.39 6.97 -22.93
N LEU A 481 -5.89 7.98 -22.22
CA LEU A 481 -7.10 8.72 -22.56
C LEU A 481 -6.78 10.08 -23.20
N TYR A 482 -5.51 10.35 -23.54
CA TYR A 482 -5.10 11.58 -24.21
C TYR A 482 -4.68 11.29 -25.65
N ASN A 483 -5.32 11.97 -26.60
CA ASN A 483 -4.94 11.89 -28.00
C ASN A 483 -3.92 12.99 -28.32
N ARG A 484 -2.68 12.60 -28.57
CA ARG A 484 -1.56 13.51 -28.86
C ARG A 484 -1.68 14.25 -30.20
N GLU A 485 -2.40 13.69 -31.17
CA GLU A 485 -2.57 14.30 -32.49
C GLU A 485 -3.62 15.41 -32.45
N THR A 486 -4.70 15.20 -31.69
CA THR A 486 -5.79 16.18 -31.58
C THR A 486 -5.63 17.11 -30.37
N GLY A 487 -4.75 16.78 -29.43
CA GLY A 487 -4.57 17.50 -28.17
C GLY A 487 -5.75 17.39 -27.21
N LYS A 488 -6.63 16.39 -27.39
CA LYS A 488 -7.86 16.24 -26.60
C LYS A 488 -7.77 15.10 -25.60
N PHE A 489 -8.28 15.37 -24.39
CA PHE A 489 -8.50 14.35 -23.36
C PHE A 489 -9.90 13.74 -23.51
N ASP A 490 -10.00 12.42 -23.46
CA ASP A 490 -11.24 11.68 -23.56
C ASP A 490 -11.97 11.64 -22.20
N VAL A 491 -12.73 12.70 -21.92
CA VAL A 491 -13.52 12.84 -20.70
C VAL A 491 -14.62 11.76 -20.61
N GLU A 492 -15.26 11.39 -21.72
CA GLU A 492 -16.34 10.40 -21.73
C GLU A 492 -15.81 8.99 -21.45
N GLY A 493 -14.68 8.62 -22.06
CA GLY A 493 -13.96 7.39 -21.78
C GLY A 493 -13.44 7.34 -20.35
N TYR A 494 -13.02 8.48 -19.79
CA TYR A 494 -12.62 8.57 -18.39
C TYR A 494 -13.79 8.26 -17.44
N MET A 495 -14.93 8.93 -17.62
CA MET A 495 -16.14 8.67 -16.82
C MET A 495 -16.64 7.23 -16.96
N HIS A 496 -16.58 6.68 -18.19
CA HIS A 496 -16.95 5.29 -18.44
C HIS A 496 -16.04 4.30 -17.69
N ALA A 497 -14.73 4.51 -17.72
CA ALA A 497 -13.79 3.70 -16.94
C ALA A 497 -14.06 3.84 -15.44
N ILE A 498 -14.33 5.04 -14.93
CA ILE A 498 -14.66 5.28 -13.52
C ILE A 498 -15.88 4.46 -13.08
N GLN A 499 -16.94 4.47 -13.87
CA GLN A 499 -18.16 3.72 -13.58
C GLN A 499 -17.89 2.22 -13.49
N LEU A 500 -17.25 1.63 -14.50
CA LEU A 500 -16.96 0.19 -14.54
C LEU A 500 -16.02 -0.25 -13.42
N TRP A 501 -14.96 0.52 -13.15
CA TRP A 501 -14.04 0.16 -12.08
C TRP A 501 -14.63 0.37 -10.69
N THR A 502 -15.55 1.32 -10.51
CA THR A 502 -16.33 1.40 -9.26
C THR A 502 -17.16 0.13 -9.04
N VAL A 503 -17.78 -0.41 -10.10
CA VAL A 503 -18.51 -1.71 -10.03
C VAL A 503 -17.56 -2.87 -9.73
N VAL A 504 -16.39 -2.94 -10.35
CA VAL A 504 -15.36 -3.97 -10.05
C VAL A 504 -14.97 -3.92 -8.57
N LEU A 505 -14.75 -2.72 -8.04
CA LEU A 505 -14.33 -2.55 -6.66
C LEU A 505 -15.43 -2.99 -5.69
N GLU A 506 -16.69 -2.66 -5.96
CA GLU A 506 -17.84 -3.10 -5.17
C GLU A 506 -18.05 -4.63 -5.22
N ILE A 507 -17.96 -5.25 -6.40
CA ILE A 507 -18.03 -6.71 -6.55
C ILE A 507 -16.90 -7.39 -5.77
N SER A 508 -15.73 -6.76 -5.72
CA SER A 508 -14.58 -7.30 -5.02
C SER A 508 -14.79 -7.36 -3.49
N VAL A 509 -15.64 -6.51 -2.92
CA VAL A 509 -16.08 -6.61 -1.51
C VAL A 509 -16.89 -7.89 -1.30
N LEU A 510 -17.77 -8.24 -2.23
CA LEU A 510 -18.66 -9.42 -2.14
C LEU A 510 -17.91 -10.74 -2.19
N MET A 511 -16.88 -10.82 -3.03
CA MET A 511 -16.11 -12.05 -3.26
C MET A 511 -15.03 -12.30 -2.20
N ALA A 512 -14.65 -11.26 -1.43
CA ALA A 512 -13.47 -11.31 -0.59
C ALA A 512 -13.60 -12.20 0.65
N GLN A 513 -12.43 -12.56 1.20
CA GLN A 513 -12.25 -13.05 2.57
C GLN A 513 -11.19 -12.23 3.30
N PHE A 514 -11.26 -12.21 4.64
CA PHE A 514 -10.54 -11.28 5.51
C PHE A 514 -9.89 -11.98 6.71
N PRO A 515 -8.81 -11.43 7.30
CA PRO A 515 -7.94 -12.12 8.26
C PRO A 515 -8.53 -12.30 9.67
N SER A 516 -9.61 -11.58 10.01
CA SER A 516 -10.34 -11.68 11.27
C SER A 516 -11.85 -11.46 11.07
N LYS A 517 -12.63 -11.73 12.12
CA LYS A 517 -14.09 -11.58 12.13
C LYS A 517 -14.50 -10.11 11.98
N GLU A 518 -13.83 -9.24 12.72
CA GLU A 518 -14.08 -7.79 12.76
C GLU A 518 -13.83 -7.19 11.39
N VAL A 519 -12.69 -7.52 10.77
CA VAL A 519 -12.35 -7.03 9.43
C VAL A 519 -13.36 -7.52 8.39
N ALA A 520 -13.80 -8.78 8.47
CA ALA A 520 -14.81 -9.29 7.57
C ALA A 520 -16.15 -8.57 7.72
N GLN A 521 -16.59 -8.32 8.95
CA GLN A 521 -17.86 -7.68 9.23
C GLN A 521 -17.83 -6.20 8.83
N LEU A 522 -16.86 -5.42 9.32
CA LEU A 522 -16.82 -3.99 9.06
C LEU A 522 -16.53 -3.68 7.58
N SER A 523 -15.71 -4.48 6.90
CA SER A 523 -15.52 -4.30 5.45
C SER A 523 -16.81 -4.55 4.65
N TYR A 524 -17.69 -5.45 5.12
CA TYR A 524 -19.02 -5.64 4.53
C TYR A 524 -20.00 -4.52 4.91
N ASP A 525 -19.94 -4.03 6.15
CA ASP A 525 -20.86 -3.01 6.67
C ASP A 525 -20.60 -1.63 6.06
N PHE A 526 -19.35 -1.33 5.66
CA PHE A 526 -18.96 -0.03 5.10
C PHE A 526 -18.61 -0.08 3.61
N ARG A 527 -18.14 -1.22 3.09
CA ARG A 527 -17.89 -1.43 1.65
C ARG A 527 -16.96 -0.38 1.04
N THR A 528 -15.88 -0.04 1.72
CA THR A 528 -14.98 1.05 1.29
C THR A 528 -14.20 0.69 0.03
N LEU A 529 -14.15 1.62 -0.92
CA LEU A 529 -13.45 1.48 -2.19
C LEU A 529 -12.32 2.51 -2.30
N GLY A 530 -11.36 2.24 -3.19
CA GLY A 530 -10.28 3.19 -3.48
C GLY A 530 -9.95 3.25 -4.96
N LEU A 531 -10.74 4.00 -5.71
CA LEU A 531 -10.44 4.28 -7.10
C LEU A 531 -9.54 5.52 -7.20
N GLY A 532 -8.44 5.39 -7.94
CA GLY A 532 -7.47 6.45 -8.18
C GLY A 532 -7.15 6.61 -9.67
N TYR A 533 -6.12 7.40 -9.95
CA TYR A 533 -5.53 7.49 -11.28
C TYR A 533 -4.00 7.47 -11.21
N ALA A 534 -3.36 7.19 -12.34
CA ALA A 534 -1.93 7.23 -12.54
C ALA A 534 -1.58 8.13 -13.74
N ASN A 535 -0.29 8.47 -13.86
CA ASN A 535 0.26 9.22 -14.99
C ASN A 535 -0.24 10.66 -15.16
N LEU A 536 -0.68 11.33 -14.08
CA LEU A 536 -1.02 12.76 -14.12
C LEU A 536 0.15 13.61 -14.63
N GLY A 537 1.36 13.42 -14.10
CA GLY A 537 2.53 14.16 -14.56
C GLY A 537 2.86 13.90 -16.03
N ALA A 538 2.76 12.64 -16.49
CA ALA A 538 2.97 12.30 -17.89
C ALA A 538 1.89 12.89 -18.81
N LEU A 539 0.63 12.97 -18.35
CA LEU A 539 -0.44 13.66 -19.05
C LEU A 539 -0.11 15.15 -19.21
N LEU A 540 0.17 15.85 -18.10
CA LEU A 540 0.49 17.29 -18.13
C LEU A 540 1.69 17.58 -19.04
N MET A 541 2.75 16.75 -18.97
CA MET A 541 3.89 16.86 -19.88
C MET A 541 3.49 16.72 -21.35
N GLN A 542 2.60 15.78 -21.69
CA GLN A 542 2.11 15.60 -23.07
C GLN A 542 1.18 16.73 -23.54
N MET A 543 0.52 17.40 -22.60
CA MET A 543 -0.27 18.62 -22.86
C MET A 543 0.61 19.86 -22.97
N GLY A 544 1.91 19.78 -22.63
CA GLY A 544 2.81 20.94 -22.60
C GLY A 544 2.61 21.83 -21.37
N ILE A 545 2.00 21.32 -20.31
CA ILE A 545 1.64 22.06 -19.10
C ILE A 545 2.62 21.69 -17.96
N PRO A 546 3.28 22.65 -17.31
CA PRO A 546 4.15 22.37 -16.17
C PRO A 546 3.36 21.81 -14.98
N TYR A 547 3.93 20.82 -14.28
CA TYR A 547 3.30 20.20 -13.12
C TYR A 547 3.04 21.22 -12.00
N ASP A 548 4.05 22.02 -11.66
CA ASP A 548 3.94 23.13 -10.71
C ASP A 548 3.47 24.40 -11.43
N SER A 549 2.19 24.42 -11.80
CA SER A 549 1.55 25.59 -12.41
C SER A 549 0.09 25.72 -11.99
N PRO A 550 -0.48 26.94 -11.99
CA PRO A 550 -1.91 27.16 -11.73
C PRO A 550 -2.83 26.36 -12.67
N GLU A 551 -2.45 26.24 -13.96
CA GLU A 551 -3.19 25.45 -14.95
C GLU A 551 -3.12 23.95 -14.66
N GLY A 552 -1.92 23.43 -14.35
CA GLY A 552 -1.73 22.04 -13.93
C GLY A 552 -2.53 21.69 -12.68
N PHE A 553 -2.60 22.61 -11.71
CA PHE A 553 -3.42 22.47 -10.51
C PHE A 553 -4.92 22.42 -10.85
N ALA A 554 -5.42 23.31 -11.71
CA ALA A 554 -6.82 23.32 -12.12
C ALA A 554 -7.24 22.01 -12.82
N ILE A 555 -6.40 21.51 -13.74
CA ILE A 555 -6.63 20.23 -14.44
C ILE A 555 -6.61 19.05 -13.46
N ALA A 556 -5.62 19.01 -12.55
CA ALA A 556 -5.53 17.96 -11.53
C ALA A 556 -6.77 17.97 -10.61
N GLY A 557 -7.22 19.16 -10.19
CA GLY A 557 -8.42 19.33 -9.40
C GLY A 557 -9.67 18.84 -10.13
N ALA A 558 -9.82 19.15 -11.41
CA ALA A 558 -10.97 18.73 -12.20
C ALA A 558 -10.98 17.22 -12.51
N LEU A 559 -9.84 16.61 -12.85
CA LEU A 559 -9.71 15.15 -12.99
C LEU A 559 -10.08 14.43 -11.68
N THR A 560 -9.57 14.92 -10.55
CA THR A 560 -9.91 14.37 -9.22
C THR A 560 -11.38 14.54 -8.89
N ALA A 561 -11.97 15.69 -9.24
CA ALA A 561 -13.38 15.95 -9.01
C ALA A 561 -14.29 15.04 -9.86
N VAL A 562 -13.96 14.82 -11.13
CA VAL A 562 -14.68 13.84 -11.99
C VAL A 562 -14.56 12.43 -11.41
N LEU A 563 -13.36 12.01 -11.00
CA LEU A 563 -13.12 10.71 -10.38
C LEU A 563 -14.03 10.49 -9.16
N GLY A 564 -13.95 11.39 -8.18
CA GLY A 564 -14.71 11.27 -6.94
C GLY A 564 -16.22 11.37 -7.17
N GLY A 565 -16.66 12.40 -7.90
CA GLY A 565 -18.08 12.63 -8.16
C GLY A 565 -18.72 11.46 -8.92
N GLU A 566 -18.05 10.93 -9.95
CA GLU A 566 -18.61 9.84 -10.74
C GLU A 566 -18.58 8.49 -10.02
N SER A 567 -17.58 8.23 -9.18
CA SER A 567 -17.58 7.08 -8.27
C SER A 567 -18.74 7.14 -7.27
N TYR A 568 -18.98 8.28 -6.63
CA TYR A 568 -20.10 8.44 -5.71
C TYR A 568 -21.47 8.39 -6.42
N ALA A 569 -21.59 8.97 -7.61
CA ALA A 569 -22.80 8.85 -8.43
C ALA A 569 -23.08 7.37 -8.78
N THR A 570 -22.05 6.63 -9.23
CA THR A 570 -22.16 5.19 -9.52
C THR A 570 -22.53 4.40 -8.27
N SER A 571 -21.95 4.75 -7.10
CA SER A 571 -22.31 4.13 -5.82
C SER A 571 -23.78 4.37 -5.44
N ALA A 572 -24.31 5.57 -5.68
CA ALA A 572 -25.72 5.87 -5.46
C ALA A 572 -26.66 5.17 -6.45
N GLU A 573 -26.22 4.98 -7.71
CA GLU A 573 -26.93 4.17 -8.71
C GLU A 573 -27.01 2.69 -8.27
N MET A 574 -25.94 2.12 -7.72
CA MET A 574 -25.96 0.77 -7.14
C MET A 574 -26.84 0.73 -5.89
N ALA A 575 -26.84 1.78 -5.06
CA ALA A 575 -27.68 1.86 -3.86
C ALA A 575 -29.18 1.86 -4.18
N LYS A 576 -29.58 2.43 -5.32
CA LYS A 576 -30.97 2.35 -5.80
C LYS A 576 -31.46 0.91 -5.95
N GLN A 577 -30.59 -0.02 -6.36
CA GLN A 577 -30.95 -1.43 -6.59
C GLN A 577 -30.69 -2.31 -5.36
N HIS A 578 -29.55 -2.11 -4.68
CA HIS A 578 -29.08 -3.00 -3.61
C HIS A 578 -29.22 -2.41 -2.20
N GLY A 579 -29.74 -1.19 -2.09
CA GLY A 579 -29.68 -0.39 -0.87
C GLY A 579 -28.29 0.18 -0.59
N PRO A 580 -28.21 1.23 0.24
CA PRO A 580 -26.93 1.79 0.66
C PRO A 580 -26.13 0.78 1.52
N PHE A 581 -24.87 1.10 1.85
CA PHE A 581 -24.11 0.27 2.79
C PHE A 581 -24.86 0.12 4.14
N PRO A 582 -24.76 -1.03 4.82
CA PRO A 582 -25.53 -1.32 6.04
C PRO A 582 -25.50 -0.20 7.10
N SER A 583 -24.33 0.40 7.32
CA SER A 583 -24.13 1.46 8.33
C SER A 583 -24.41 2.88 7.82
N TYR A 584 -25.15 3.05 6.71
CA TYR A 584 -25.39 4.37 6.12
C TYR A 584 -26.30 5.25 6.96
N GLN A 585 -27.41 4.73 7.51
CA GLN A 585 -28.43 5.56 8.16
C GLN A 585 -27.88 6.43 9.30
N PRO A 586 -27.08 5.91 10.26
CA PRO A 586 -26.48 6.74 11.30
C PRO A 586 -25.49 7.80 10.76
N ASN A 587 -24.98 7.61 9.54
CA ASN A 587 -23.95 8.45 8.93
C ASN A 587 -24.47 9.33 7.80
N ARG A 588 -25.76 9.25 7.44
CA ARG A 588 -26.35 9.92 6.27
C ARG A 588 -25.98 11.40 6.19
N GLU A 589 -26.22 12.15 7.26
CA GLU A 589 -25.97 13.60 7.28
C GLU A 589 -24.47 13.93 7.21
N ASN A 590 -23.62 13.13 7.85
CA ASN A 590 -22.17 13.31 7.81
C ASN A 590 -21.62 13.04 6.40
N MET A 591 -22.10 11.99 5.76
CA MET A 591 -21.71 11.66 4.41
C MET A 591 -22.19 12.72 3.41
N LEU A 592 -23.47 13.14 3.48
CA LEU A 592 -23.99 14.20 2.60
C LEU A 592 -23.27 15.54 2.80
N ARG A 593 -22.85 15.87 4.04
CA ARG A 593 -21.99 17.02 4.31
C ARG A 593 -20.67 16.95 3.54
N VAL A 594 -20.00 15.80 3.55
CA VAL A 594 -18.74 15.57 2.81
C VAL A 594 -18.97 15.71 1.30
N ILE A 595 -20.05 15.12 0.76
CA ILE A 595 -20.42 15.24 -0.66
C ILE A 595 -20.68 16.71 -1.05
N ARG A 596 -21.42 17.46 -0.22
CA ARG A 596 -21.64 18.91 -0.45
C ARG A 596 -20.34 19.71 -0.41
N ASN A 597 -19.42 19.39 0.50
CA ASN A 597 -18.13 20.07 0.58
C ASN A 597 -17.23 19.80 -0.65
N HIS A 598 -17.21 18.56 -1.16
CA HIS A 598 -16.51 18.26 -2.42
C HIS A 598 -17.13 19.00 -3.62
N ARG A 599 -18.48 19.00 -3.70
CA ARG A 599 -19.20 19.78 -4.71
C ARG A 599 -18.83 21.27 -4.64
N ARG A 600 -18.84 21.87 -3.45
CA ARG A 600 -18.43 23.27 -3.23
C ARG A 600 -17.00 23.54 -3.69
N ALA A 601 -16.06 22.63 -3.45
CA ALA A 601 -14.69 22.75 -3.95
C ALA A 601 -14.61 22.71 -5.49
N ALA A 602 -15.39 21.84 -6.15
CA ALA A 602 -15.45 21.78 -7.61
C ALA A 602 -16.00 23.09 -8.23
N TYR A 603 -16.94 23.73 -7.55
CA TYR A 603 -17.53 25.01 -7.95
C TYR A 603 -16.74 26.25 -7.47
N ASN A 604 -15.64 26.06 -6.71
CA ASN A 604 -14.91 27.13 -6.04
C ASN A 604 -15.82 28.08 -5.24
N ALA A 605 -16.71 27.49 -4.43
CA ALA A 605 -17.74 28.18 -3.67
C ALA A 605 -17.17 29.12 -2.59
N ALA A 606 -18.01 30.02 -2.06
CA ALA A 606 -17.59 30.95 -1.03
C ALA A 606 -17.21 30.22 0.26
N LYS A 607 -16.20 30.74 0.99
CA LYS A 607 -15.68 30.14 2.23
C LYS A 607 -16.77 29.88 3.28
N SER A 608 -17.79 30.75 3.35
CA SER A 608 -18.92 30.63 4.29
C SER A 608 -19.86 29.47 4.01
N GLU A 609 -19.76 28.83 2.83
CA GLU A 609 -20.64 27.73 2.46
C GLU A 609 -20.15 26.36 2.96
N TYR A 610 -18.86 26.22 3.26
CA TYR A 610 -18.30 24.94 3.73
C TYR A 610 -18.82 24.56 5.12
N GLU A 611 -19.08 23.27 5.31
CA GLU A 611 -19.68 22.75 6.54
C GLU A 611 -18.67 21.95 7.37
N GLY A 612 -18.38 22.41 8.59
CA GLY A 612 -17.61 21.65 9.58
C GLY A 612 -16.16 21.41 9.21
N LEU A 613 -15.52 22.38 8.54
CA LEU A 613 -14.10 22.36 8.19
C LEU A 613 -13.40 23.53 8.88
N SER A 614 -12.28 23.26 9.56
CA SER A 614 -11.40 24.28 10.13
C SER A 614 -10.37 24.79 9.12
N ILE A 615 -9.93 23.92 8.21
CA ILE A 615 -9.06 24.26 7.08
C ILE A 615 -9.83 24.03 5.78
N LEU A 616 -10.01 25.09 4.99
CA LEU A 616 -10.80 25.06 3.77
C LEU A 616 -9.95 24.59 2.58
N PRO A 617 -10.52 23.77 1.67
CA PRO A 617 -9.81 23.34 0.47
C PRO A 617 -9.67 24.50 -0.52
N LEU A 618 -8.70 24.39 -1.42
CA LEU A 618 -8.60 25.24 -2.61
C LEU A 618 -9.60 24.74 -3.66
N GLY A 619 -10.44 25.63 -4.19
CA GLY A 619 -11.35 25.31 -5.27
C GLY A 619 -10.69 25.28 -6.65
N ILE A 620 -11.37 24.71 -7.64
CA ILE A 620 -10.88 24.66 -9.02
C ILE A 620 -10.95 26.08 -9.63
N ASP A 621 -9.83 26.55 -10.19
CA ASP A 621 -9.84 27.80 -10.95
C ASP A 621 -10.65 27.63 -12.24
N GLN A 622 -11.79 28.31 -12.30
CA GLN A 622 -12.78 28.18 -13.38
C GLN A 622 -12.30 28.81 -14.70
N LEU A 623 -11.31 29.71 -14.67
CA LEU A 623 -10.78 30.38 -15.86
C LEU A 623 -9.63 29.59 -16.49
N LEU A 624 -8.88 28.85 -15.67
CA LEU A 624 -7.73 28.06 -16.12
C LEU A 624 -8.08 26.62 -16.47
N CYS A 625 -9.18 26.08 -15.95
CA CYS A 625 -9.59 24.71 -16.24
C CYS A 625 -10.19 24.59 -17.66
N PRO A 626 -9.83 23.56 -18.46
CA PRO A 626 -10.53 23.24 -19.70
C PRO A 626 -12.04 23.08 -19.48
N GLY A 627 -12.85 23.72 -20.32
CA GLY A 627 -14.29 23.86 -20.09
C GLY A 627 -15.08 22.55 -20.13
N ASP A 628 -14.68 21.60 -20.96
CA ASP A 628 -15.27 20.25 -21.03
C ASP A 628 -15.00 19.45 -19.75
N LEU A 629 -13.76 19.49 -19.25
CA LEU A 629 -13.36 18.84 -18.01
C LEU A 629 -14.01 19.49 -16.78
N LEU A 630 -14.09 20.82 -16.75
CA LEU A 630 -14.75 21.57 -15.69
C LEU A 630 -16.25 21.25 -15.63
N HIS A 631 -16.91 21.23 -16.79
CA HIS A 631 -18.33 20.86 -16.89
C HIS A 631 -18.58 19.44 -16.39
N ALA A 632 -17.71 18.49 -16.74
CA ALA A 632 -17.79 17.12 -16.24
C ALA A 632 -17.62 17.06 -14.71
N ALA A 633 -16.67 17.81 -14.15
CA ALA A 633 -16.44 17.87 -12.70
C ALA A 633 -17.69 18.37 -11.95
N HIS A 634 -18.32 19.45 -12.43
CA HIS A 634 -19.57 19.97 -11.87
C HIS A 634 -20.70 18.95 -11.94
N LYS A 635 -20.93 18.40 -13.14
CA LYS A 635 -22.03 17.45 -13.41
C LYS A 635 -21.89 16.18 -12.57
N SER A 636 -20.69 15.65 -12.40
CA SER A 636 -20.45 14.46 -11.57
C SER A 636 -20.81 14.69 -10.10
N TRP A 637 -20.45 15.85 -9.52
CA TRP A 637 -20.83 16.17 -8.14
C TRP A 637 -22.30 16.56 -7.96
N ASP A 638 -22.92 17.19 -8.95
CA ASP A 638 -24.37 17.42 -8.95
C ASP A 638 -25.14 16.10 -8.92
N ARG A 639 -24.74 15.15 -9.79
CA ARG A 639 -25.33 13.80 -9.82
C ARG A 639 -25.07 13.04 -8.53
N ALA A 640 -23.85 13.07 -7.99
CA ALA A 640 -23.51 12.41 -6.73
C ALA A 640 -24.39 12.89 -5.58
N LEU A 641 -24.62 14.20 -5.48
CA LEU A 641 -25.49 14.78 -4.45
C LEU A 641 -26.95 14.41 -4.68
N GLU A 642 -27.49 14.64 -5.88
CA GLU A 642 -28.90 14.37 -6.21
C GLU A 642 -29.27 12.89 -5.97
N LEU A 643 -28.45 11.97 -6.47
CA LEU A 643 -28.68 10.54 -6.32
C LEU A 643 -28.45 10.09 -4.87
N GLY A 644 -27.41 10.64 -4.22
CA GLY A 644 -27.09 10.33 -2.82
C GLY A 644 -28.18 10.76 -1.84
N GLU A 645 -28.81 11.91 -2.05
CA GLU A 645 -29.94 12.36 -1.22
C GLU A 645 -31.15 11.44 -1.35
N LYS A 646 -31.38 10.92 -2.56
CA LYS A 646 -32.54 10.10 -2.92
C LYS A 646 -32.40 8.62 -2.55
N PHE A 647 -31.23 8.04 -2.77
CA PHE A 647 -31.00 6.58 -2.66
C PHE A 647 -29.96 6.20 -1.61
N GLY A 648 -29.20 7.17 -1.09
CA GLY A 648 -28.00 6.90 -0.32
C GLY A 648 -26.84 6.41 -1.18
N PHE A 649 -25.80 5.88 -0.54
CA PHE A 649 -24.60 5.39 -1.22
C PHE A 649 -24.34 3.94 -0.87
N ARG A 650 -23.94 3.15 -1.87
CA ARG A 650 -23.61 1.75 -1.68
C ARG A 650 -22.29 1.56 -0.93
N ASN A 651 -21.42 2.56 -0.93
CA ASN A 651 -20.06 2.52 -0.41
C ASN A 651 -19.81 3.71 0.49
N ALA A 652 -19.16 3.50 1.64
CA ALA A 652 -18.87 4.54 2.61
C ALA A 652 -17.68 5.45 2.24
N GLN A 653 -16.83 4.98 1.32
CA GLN A 653 -15.65 5.68 0.82
C GLN A 653 -15.40 5.28 -0.63
#